data_AF-A0A7S1ZWD3-F1
#
_entry.id   AF-A0A7S1ZWD3-F1
#
_cell.length_a   1.000
_cell.length_b   1.000
_cell.length_c   1.000
_cell.angle_alpha   90.00
_cell.angle_beta   90.00
_cell.angle_gamma   90.00
#
_symmetry.space_group_name_H-M   'P 1'
#
loop_
_entity.id
_entity.type
_entity.pdbx_description
1 polymer ?
#
loop_
_entity_poly.entity_id
_entity_poly.type
_entity_poly.pdbx_seq_one_letter_code
_entity_poly.pdbx_strand_id
1 'polypeptide(L)'
;MLTHKTATAPPNHFLVALLLLGYIFSETCEAFSLKMGLLKVGTPMPWEKSKKHNKYIRSAGVRQFISTYNRVKDLKGDELLWGDEIEYGIFKLDAKGKKIRLSLRAKEVMDQLNEKEKSHSHRVEGCNWVPEYGAWMVEATPNRPYTGFTHDLLRVERNMRLRRKRILTVLLEDEIAPTVSTFPLLGSLGDDGTVPPTSVGGPKTLSDYIGDGIINPHPRFGTLTANIRQRRGERVSIRVPLFRDVNTPEYGDFLAVAPDTGGCCGGNTLQLWRYGKGDASREKYGDNFVVVGCATSNQDDEFDESNGGPVTLQKWLVDVQCEGCRGLFYRSAPNVIVPDADWPRNGDIVVGSEIPDIPGWIRLQNGYYLPMTSDDGKIKFLHKVSKRAHSSNPEKVTLGSSTPLFRSASGAVDPNKGGDVVMLKSLLEDSPLNFESSGSGTTAVKTKEAEDTENKDGLENVRAAIHMDAMAFGMGCCCLQITFQAKDLDESRFIYDQLAVMAPIMMALTASTPVLKGRLADTDCRWGIISESVDDRTVAERGKQDGVEPQTELAGKGQRYINKSRYDCISAYIYQGVDEITDSKTGMANRVLNMYNDIHIPIDEESYQLLRKAGIDPALSQHIAHLFIRDPLVVFEGAVEEVDDETQTEHFESIQSTNWQSVRWKPPPPRNDPNDPHVGWRTEFRSMEIQLTDFENAAFTVFTVLLTRVILTFDLNLYIPLSRVDANMQRAHSRNAAAKGKFFFRRHMAPLEEGDDGYGVRYTSMFARAVNGDAVSTKPSGHDDEDIDENGVSKQRRQAPFAPGRYEENSFEEMTMAEIMTGKGDYFPGLIPLVQAYLDHINCDSISRQRIDQYLDFIQRRATGELVTPASWIRNFIRSHKSYQGDSVVSDEIAHDLMVACKEIGEGTRHVPEILGDIRIDPITTAGAYDVKLESRRIRNEHLLGVLRRYTNRKSFSSHSGVA
;
A
#
# COMPACT_ATOMS: atom_id res chain seq x y z
N MET A 1 60.13 -14.82 42.26
CA MET A 1 60.55 -15.57 43.47
C MET A 1 59.61 -16.77 43.62
N LEU A 2 60.15 -17.95 43.98
CA LEU A 2 59.51 -19.06 44.74
C LEU A 2 58.09 -19.56 44.30
N THR A 3 57.80 -20.84 44.05
CA THR A 3 58.64 -22.07 43.97
C THR A 3 57.88 -23.21 43.26
N HIS A 4 58.62 -24.22 42.77
CA HIS A 4 58.11 -25.47 42.18
C HIS A 4 57.13 -26.28 43.07
N LYS A 5 56.29 -27.11 42.42
CA LYS A 5 56.41 -28.58 42.54
C LYS A 5 55.82 -29.35 41.36
N THR A 6 56.51 -30.43 40.98
CA THR A 6 56.28 -31.33 39.85
C THR A 6 55.77 -32.70 40.31
N ALA A 7 54.92 -33.39 39.53
CA ALA A 7 54.84 -34.87 39.52
C ALA A 7 54.15 -35.42 38.26
N THR A 8 54.58 -36.62 37.83
CA THR A 8 54.05 -37.45 36.72
C THR A 8 53.48 -38.76 37.32
N ALA A 9 52.69 -39.65 36.69
CA ALA A 9 52.26 -39.96 35.31
C ALA A 9 50.90 -40.76 35.43
N PRO A 10 50.44 -41.74 34.59
CA PRO A 10 50.81 -42.20 33.24
C PRO A 10 49.52 -42.36 32.34
N PRO A 11 49.28 -43.37 31.43
CA PRO A 11 48.68 -43.05 30.11
C PRO A 11 47.40 -43.84 29.72
N ASN A 12 46.28 -43.18 29.39
CA ASN A 12 45.14 -43.89 28.76
C ASN A 12 44.12 -43.03 27.97
N HIS A 13 44.56 -42.02 27.20
CA HIS A 13 43.65 -41.15 26.42
C HIS A 13 43.98 -40.96 24.92
N PHE A 14 44.81 -41.80 24.32
CA PHE A 14 45.15 -41.68 22.89
C PHE A 14 44.04 -42.14 21.92
N LEU A 15 42.96 -42.77 22.40
CA LEU A 15 41.82 -43.19 21.55
C LEU A 15 40.63 -42.21 21.57
N VAL A 16 40.59 -41.24 22.49
CA VAL A 16 39.48 -40.26 22.61
C VAL A 16 39.80 -38.97 21.84
N ALA A 17 41.08 -38.60 21.73
CA ALA A 17 41.51 -37.38 21.05
C ALA A 17 41.22 -37.37 19.52
N LEU A 18 41.15 -38.54 18.88
CA LEU A 18 40.89 -38.68 17.44
C LEU A 18 39.41 -38.55 17.06
N LEU A 19 38.48 -38.65 18.02
CA LEU A 19 37.06 -38.37 17.80
C LEU A 19 36.67 -36.90 18.07
N LEU A 20 37.49 -36.17 18.84
CA LEU A 20 37.27 -34.74 19.14
C LEU A 20 37.93 -33.78 18.14
N LEU A 21 38.98 -34.21 17.43
CA LEU A 21 39.60 -33.39 16.36
C LEU A 21 38.82 -33.41 15.03
N GLY A 22 37.77 -34.23 14.91
CA GLY A 22 36.85 -34.23 13.77
C GLY A 22 35.73 -33.17 13.84
N TYR A 23 35.62 -32.43 14.96
CA TYR A 23 34.46 -31.58 15.26
C TYR A 23 34.77 -30.06 15.34
N ILE A 24 36.01 -29.64 15.09
CA ILE A 24 36.49 -28.25 15.34
C ILE A 24 36.89 -27.51 14.03
N PHE A 25 36.46 -28.00 12.85
CA PHE A 25 36.69 -27.33 11.56
C PHE A 25 35.43 -27.26 10.68
N SER A 26 34.25 -27.08 11.29
CA SER A 26 32.97 -26.93 10.56
C SER A 26 32.15 -25.68 10.91
N GLU A 27 32.59 -24.84 11.87
CA GLU A 27 31.84 -23.67 12.35
C GLU A 27 32.59 -22.36 12.06
N THR A 28 32.71 -21.98 10.80
CA THR A 28 33.15 -20.63 10.36
C THR A 28 32.49 -20.23 9.03
N CYS A 29 31.17 -20.40 8.92
CA CYS A 29 30.36 -19.86 7.80
C CYS A 29 28.86 -19.77 8.14
N GLU A 30 28.48 -19.29 9.33
CA GLU A 30 27.14 -18.69 9.49
C GLU A 30 27.14 -17.32 8.81
N ALA A 31 26.84 -17.33 7.51
CA ALA A 31 26.84 -16.14 6.69
C ALA A 31 25.47 -15.47 6.72
N PHE A 32 25.44 -14.19 7.11
CA PHE A 32 24.49 -13.16 6.69
C PHE A 32 23.14 -13.67 6.17
N SER A 33 22.20 -13.83 7.08
CA SER A 33 20.77 -13.86 6.79
C SER A 33 20.08 -12.87 7.71
N LEU A 34 19.42 -11.87 7.14
CA LEU A 34 18.43 -11.06 7.86
C LEU A 34 17.28 -12.00 8.22
N LYS A 35 17.27 -12.52 9.46
CA LYS A 35 16.16 -13.31 10.00
C LYS A 35 14.91 -12.42 10.09
N MET A 36 14.17 -12.29 8.99
CA MET A 36 12.88 -11.62 8.93
C MET A 36 11.84 -12.43 9.70
N GLY A 37 11.75 -12.19 11.02
CA GLY A 37 10.68 -12.67 11.90
C GLY A 37 10.37 -14.17 11.76
N LEU A 38 11.38 -14.98 11.45
CA LEU A 38 11.16 -16.27 10.80
C LEU A 38 10.57 -17.29 11.78
N LEU A 39 9.25 -17.39 11.75
CA LEU A 39 8.47 -18.61 12.01
C LEU A 39 9.06 -19.50 13.12
N LYS A 40 9.00 -19.02 14.36
CA LYS A 40 9.36 -19.80 15.56
C LYS A 40 8.65 -21.16 15.50
N VAL A 41 9.42 -22.25 15.51
CA VAL A 41 8.89 -23.61 15.48
C VAL A 41 8.27 -23.90 16.85
N GLY A 42 6.98 -23.59 16.96
CA GLY A 42 6.16 -23.80 18.14
C GLY A 42 4.71 -24.06 17.75
N THR A 43 3.90 -24.51 18.71
CA THR A 43 2.47 -24.76 18.49
C THR A 43 1.69 -23.44 18.61
N PRO A 44 1.08 -22.90 17.54
CA PRO A 44 0.22 -21.73 17.64
C PRO A 44 -1.15 -22.12 18.23
N MET A 45 -1.65 -21.28 19.14
CA MET A 45 -2.91 -21.52 19.86
C MET A 45 -4.15 -21.23 19.00
N PRO A 46 -5.19 -22.10 19.03
CA PRO A 46 -6.51 -21.80 18.47
C PRO A 46 -7.13 -20.55 19.13
N TRP A 47 -8.02 -19.86 18.40
CA TRP A 47 -8.69 -18.63 18.85
C TRP A 47 -9.29 -18.72 20.26
N GLU A 48 -10.07 -19.76 20.56
CA GLU A 48 -10.70 -19.94 21.87
C GLU A 48 -9.74 -20.05 23.06
N LYS A 49 -8.48 -20.42 22.80
CA LYS A 49 -7.39 -20.43 23.79
C LYS A 49 -6.67 -19.08 23.80
N SER A 50 -6.19 -18.61 22.64
CA SER A 50 -5.41 -17.37 22.53
C SER A 50 -6.18 -16.13 22.96
N LYS A 51 -7.49 -16.01 22.65
CA LYS A 51 -8.29 -14.81 22.94
C LYS A 51 -8.24 -14.37 24.39
N LYS A 52 -8.15 -15.34 25.32
CA LYS A 52 -8.06 -15.12 26.78
C LYS A 52 -6.80 -14.34 27.20
N HIS A 53 -5.77 -14.38 26.36
CA HIS A 53 -4.48 -13.73 26.59
C HIS A 53 -4.32 -12.42 25.80
N ASN A 54 -5.24 -12.09 24.87
CA ASN A 54 -5.12 -10.93 23.98
C ASN A 54 -4.88 -9.62 24.74
N LYS A 55 -5.61 -9.37 25.84
CA LYS A 55 -5.40 -8.15 26.65
C LYS A 55 -3.97 -8.08 27.22
N TYR A 56 -3.45 -9.18 27.76
CA TYR A 56 -2.07 -9.23 28.26
C TYR A 56 -1.07 -8.98 27.13
N ILE A 57 -1.21 -9.68 26.01
CA ILE A 57 -0.30 -9.60 24.85
C ILE A 57 -0.28 -8.18 24.26
N ARG A 58 -1.43 -7.50 24.17
CA ARG A 58 -1.48 -6.09 23.74
C ARG A 58 -0.71 -5.20 24.73
N SER A 59 -1.00 -5.26 26.04
CA SER A 59 -0.27 -4.46 27.04
C SER A 59 1.22 -4.77 27.12
N ALA A 60 1.61 -6.02 26.88
CA ALA A 60 2.99 -6.50 26.88
C ALA A 60 3.75 -6.06 25.62
N GLY A 61 3.13 -6.16 24.44
CA GLY A 61 3.69 -5.67 23.18
C GLY A 61 3.99 -4.17 23.18
N VAL A 62 3.18 -3.35 23.88
CA VAL A 62 3.49 -1.91 24.06
C VAL A 62 4.72 -1.71 24.97
N ARG A 63 4.89 -2.53 26.02
CA ARG A 63 6.10 -2.49 26.87
C ARG A 63 7.35 -2.92 26.09
N GLN A 64 7.27 -3.99 25.30
CA GLN A 64 8.34 -4.45 24.40
C GLN A 64 8.73 -3.38 23.39
N PHE A 65 7.75 -2.66 22.83
CA PHE A 65 8.01 -1.51 21.97
C PHE A 65 8.73 -0.38 22.72
N ILE A 66 8.28 -0.01 23.92
CA ILE A 66 8.92 1.05 24.73
C ILE A 66 10.36 0.67 25.13
N SER A 67 10.60 -0.58 25.52
CA SER A 67 11.96 -1.10 25.79
C SER A 67 12.84 -0.98 24.54
N THR A 68 12.35 -1.50 23.41
CA THR A 68 13.06 -1.49 22.12
C THR A 68 13.35 -0.06 21.66
N TYR A 69 12.36 0.83 21.70
CA TYR A 69 12.50 2.24 21.36
C TYR A 69 13.58 2.93 22.21
N ASN A 70 13.53 2.77 23.53
CA ASN A 70 14.53 3.38 24.42
C ASN A 70 15.95 2.83 24.20
N ARG A 71 16.09 1.58 23.74
CA ARG A 71 17.38 0.96 23.40
C ARG A 71 17.95 1.45 22.06
N VAL A 72 17.13 1.93 21.11
CA VAL A 72 17.56 2.13 19.71
C VAL A 72 17.17 3.47 19.06
N LYS A 73 16.42 4.34 19.76
CA LYS A 73 16.05 5.70 19.28
C LYS A 73 17.25 6.59 18.94
N ASP A 74 18.36 6.40 19.67
CA ASP A 74 19.58 7.20 19.55
C ASP A 74 20.56 6.64 18.49
N LEU A 75 20.16 5.61 17.72
CA LEU A 75 20.91 5.15 16.56
C LEU A 75 20.91 6.23 15.46
N LYS A 76 22.11 6.69 15.09
CA LYS A 76 22.37 7.72 14.09
C LYS A 76 23.52 7.30 13.18
N GLY A 77 23.45 7.69 11.91
CA GLY A 77 24.54 7.53 10.94
C GLY A 77 24.58 6.15 10.24
N ASP A 78 23.47 5.43 10.23
CA ASP A 78 23.35 4.19 9.46
C ASP A 78 23.45 4.46 7.95
N GLU A 79 24.08 3.55 7.22
CA GLU A 79 24.14 3.63 5.75
C GLU A 79 22.84 3.12 5.10
N LEU A 80 22.57 3.57 3.88
CA LEU A 80 21.49 3.01 3.05
C LEU A 80 21.83 1.54 2.72
N LEU A 81 21.11 0.63 3.36
CA LEU A 81 20.99 -0.77 2.99
C LEU A 81 19.56 -1.03 2.51
N TRP A 82 19.38 -1.83 1.46
CA TRP A 82 18.05 -2.11 0.93
C TRP A 82 17.96 -3.47 0.24
N GLY A 83 16.75 -3.96 0.04
CA GLY A 83 16.50 -5.25 -0.59
C GLY A 83 15.10 -5.32 -1.18
N ASP A 84 14.96 -6.10 -2.24
CA ASP A 84 13.69 -6.41 -2.89
C ASP A 84 13.21 -7.81 -2.49
N GLU A 85 11.89 -7.96 -2.36
CA GLU A 85 11.21 -9.20 -1.99
C GLU A 85 10.24 -9.52 -3.14
N ILE A 86 10.38 -10.70 -3.75
CA ILE A 86 9.53 -11.16 -4.87
C ILE A 86 8.95 -12.53 -4.60
N GLU A 87 7.68 -12.69 -4.95
CA GLU A 87 6.90 -13.90 -4.68
C GLU A 87 6.63 -14.68 -5.99
N TYR A 88 6.81 -16.00 -5.95
CA TYR A 88 6.62 -16.91 -7.09
C TYR A 88 5.50 -17.90 -6.81
N GLY A 89 4.59 -18.07 -7.78
CA GLY A 89 3.65 -19.20 -7.81
C GLY A 89 4.19 -20.37 -8.63
N ILE A 90 4.12 -21.59 -8.09
CA ILE A 90 4.56 -22.82 -8.76
C ILE A 90 3.34 -23.58 -9.28
N PHE A 91 3.30 -23.82 -10.59
CA PHE A 91 2.14 -24.40 -11.26
C PHE A 91 2.51 -25.68 -12.03
N LYS A 92 1.61 -26.66 -11.99
CA LYS A 92 1.70 -27.95 -12.68
C LYS A 92 1.02 -27.85 -14.04
N LEU A 93 1.73 -28.21 -15.11
CA LEU A 93 1.31 -28.11 -16.50
C LEU A 93 0.96 -29.49 -17.09
N ASP A 94 -0.30 -29.68 -17.50
CA ASP A 94 -0.67 -30.77 -18.41
C ASP A 94 -0.82 -30.20 -19.84
N ALA A 95 0.27 -30.29 -20.58
CA ALA A 95 0.35 -29.84 -21.97
C ALA A 95 -0.54 -30.63 -22.94
N LYS A 96 -0.99 -31.85 -22.57
CA LYS A 96 -1.86 -32.68 -23.42
C LYS A 96 -3.34 -32.37 -23.18
N GLY A 97 -3.73 -32.26 -21.91
CA GLY A 97 -5.08 -31.88 -21.50
C GLY A 97 -5.35 -30.37 -21.56
N LYS A 98 -4.32 -29.54 -21.85
CA LYS A 98 -4.39 -28.07 -21.82
C LYS A 98 -4.88 -27.56 -20.46
N LYS A 99 -4.32 -28.12 -19.37
CA LYS A 99 -4.68 -27.77 -17.99
C LYS A 99 -3.47 -27.22 -17.23
N ILE A 100 -3.72 -26.23 -16.37
CA ILE A 100 -2.75 -25.70 -15.41
C ILE A 100 -3.34 -25.77 -13.99
N ARG A 101 -2.56 -26.23 -13.00
CA ARG A 101 -2.99 -26.41 -11.59
C ARG A 101 -1.96 -25.86 -10.62
N LEU A 102 -2.35 -25.59 -9.38
CA LEU A 102 -1.38 -25.24 -8.33
C LEU A 102 -0.54 -26.47 -7.95
N SER A 103 0.80 -26.36 -7.98
CA SER A 103 1.66 -27.42 -7.45
C SER A 103 1.89 -27.18 -5.96
N LEU A 104 1.43 -28.08 -5.09
CA LEU A 104 1.55 -27.92 -3.63
C LEU A 104 2.94 -28.32 -3.09
N ARG A 105 3.97 -28.21 -3.95
CA ARG A 105 5.36 -28.61 -3.68
C ARG A 105 6.25 -27.45 -3.22
N ALA A 106 5.70 -26.26 -2.91
CA ALA A 106 6.53 -25.10 -2.54
C ALA A 106 7.46 -25.38 -1.36
N LYS A 107 7.01 -26.15 -0.37
CA LYS A 107 7.87 -26.57 0.75
C LYS A 107 9.06 -27.40 0.28
N GLU A 108 8.84 -28.38 -0.60
CA GLU A 108 9.89 -29.25 -1.15
C GLU A 108 10.87 -28.46 -2.02
N VAL A 109 10.34 -27.59 -2.90
CA VAL A 109 11.12 -26.69 -3.76
C VAL A 109 11.99 -25.75 -2.92
N MET A 110 11.43 -25.15 -1.87
CA MET A 110 12.16 -24.28 -0.93
C MET A 110 13.21 -25.06 -0.11
N ASP A 111 12.90 -26.26 0.36
CA ASP A 111 13.87 -27.11 1.08
C ASP A 111 15.09 -27.42 0.16
N GLN A 112 14.84 -27.83 -1.09
CA GLN A 112 15.89 -28.10 -2.07
C GLN A 112 16.70 -26.85 -2.44
N LEU A 113 16.06 -25.70 -2.58
CA LEU A 113 16.73 -24.43 -2.84
C LEU A 113 17.65 -24.08 -1.67
N ASN A 114 17.15 -24.09 -0.44
CA ASN A 114 17.93 -23.78 0.75
C ASN A 114 19.04 -24.80 1.04
N GLU A 115 18.89 -26.08 0.67
CA GLU A 115 19.99 -27.06 0.69
C GLU A 115 21.08 -26.68 -0.33
N LYS A 116 20.69 -26.35 -1.57
CA LYS A 116 21.63 -25.89 -2.61
C LYS A 116 22.34 -24.60 -2.19
N GLU A 117 21.63 -23.62 -1.64
CA GLU A 117 22.22 -22.38 -1.09
C GLU A 117 23.28 -22.69 -0.04
N LYS A 118 22.98 -23.55 0.96
CA LYS A 118 23.92 -23.95 2.02
C LYS A 118 25.14 -24.70 1.50
N SER A 119 24.96 -25.53 0.47
CA SER A 119 26.07 -26.25 -0.17
C SER A 119 27.04 -25.34 -0.94
N HIS A 120 26.65 -24.08 -1.18
CA HIS A 120 27.31 -23.18 -2.11
C HIS A 120 27.93 -21.96 -1.42
N SER A 121 29.20 -21.69 -1.69
CA SER A 121 29.89 -20.55 -1.08
C SER A 121 29.67 -19.28 -1.90
N HIS A 122 28.61 -18.54 -1.57
CA HIS A 122 28.27 -17.26 -2.20
C HIS A 122 29.27 -16.18 -1.80
N ARG A 123 30.39 -16.09 -2.53
CA ARG A 123 31.40 -15.05 -2.32
C ARG A 123 30.89 -13.66 -2.71
N VAL A 124 30.02 -13.59 -3.73
CA VAL A 124 29.53 -12.33 -4.31
C VAL A 124 28.00 -12.25 -4.32
N GLU A 125 27.32 -13.25 -4.89
CA GLU A 125 25.86 -13.20 -5.11
C GLU A 125 25.17 -14.47 -4.57
N GLY A 126 24.09 -14.29 -3.81
CA GLY A 126 23.30 -15.38 -3.23
C GLY A 126 21.82 -15.00 -3.13
N CYS A 127 20.97 -15.99 -2.87
CA CYS A 127 19.52 -15.84 -2.74
C CYS A 127 19.07 -16.41 -1.39
N ASN A 128 18.05 -15.82 -0.79
CA ASN A 128 17.40 -16.31 0.41
C ASN A 128 15.95 -16.68 0.05
N TRP A 129 15.47 -17.83 0.53
CA TRP A 129 14.19 -18.43 0.13
C TRP A 129 13.34 -18.74 1.35
N VAL A 130 12.13 -18.15 1.41
CA VAL A 130 11.25 -18.24 2.58
C VAL A 130 9.82 -18.67 2.17
N PRO A 131 9.04 -19.27 3.10
CA PRO A 131 7.72 -19.76 2.77
C PRO A 131 6.68 -18.65 2.84
N GLU A 132 5.82 -18.58 1.83
CA GLU A 132 4.62 -17.73 1.83
C GLU A 132 3.34 -18.53 2.13
N TYR A 133 2.21 -17.83 2.26
CA TYR A 133 0.91 -18.38 2.68
C TYR A 133 0.43 -19.57 1.86
N GLY A 134 0.61 -19.53 0.53
CA GLY A 134 0.21 -20.61 -0.36
C GLY A 134 1.18 -21.78 -0.32
N ALA A 135 0.68 -23.03 -0.27
CA ALA A 135 1.49 -24.24 -0.43
C ALA A 135 2.10 -24.40 -1.84
N TRP A 136 1.76 -23.49 -2.75
CA TRP A 136 2.35 -23.32 -4.09
C TRP A 136 3.26 -22.08 -4.21
N MET A 137 3.45 -21.31 -3.13
CA MET A 137 4.19 -20.04 -3.15
C MET A 137 5.55 -20.13 -2.47
N VAL A 138 6.55 -19.48 -3.08
CA VAL A 138 7.88 -19.27 -2.50
C VAL A 138 8.26 -17.80 -2.68
N GLU A 139 8.69 -17.15 -1.61
CA GLU A 139 9.28 -15.80 -1.66
C GLU A 139 10.81 -15.90 -1.76
N ALA A 140 11.42 -14.98 -2.51
CA ALA A 140 12.86 -14.91 -2.70
C ALA A 140 13.40 -13.48 -2.56
N THR A 141 14.49 -13.35 -1.80
CA THR A 141 15.21 -12.11 -1.53
C THR A 141 16.70 -12.24 -1.91
N PRO A 142 17.43 -11.14 -2.14
CA PRO A 142 18.89 -11.19 -2.22
C PRO A 142 19.45 -11.61 -0.84
N ASN A 143 20.41 -12.55 -0.79
CA ASN A 143 20.94 -13.03 0.49
C ASN A 143 21.71 -11.96 1.30
N ARG A 144 22.12 -10.87 0.66
CA ARG A 144 22.67 -9.68 1.32
C ARG A 144 21.95 -8.46 0.78
N PRO A 145 21.66 -7.45 1.62
CA PRO A 145 21.13 -6.19 1.12
C PRO A 145 22.10 -5.54 0.13
N TYR A 146 21.53 -4.83 -0.82
CA TYR A 146 22.20 -3.83 -1.64
C TYR A 146 22.60 -2.62 -0.77
N THR A 147 23.56 -1.83 -1.23
CA THR A 147 24.12 -0.67 -0.52
C THR A 147 23.80 0.65 -1.25
N GLY A 148 24.36 1.77 -0.78
CA GLY A 148 24.18 3.10 -1.38
C GLY A 148 24.97 3.39 -2.66
N PHE A 149 25.67 2.41 -3.26
CA PHE A 149 26.52 2.64 -4.44
C PHE A 149 25.82 2.35 -5.78
N THR A 150 26.15 3.11 -6.85
CA THR A 150 25.50 2.98 -8.18
C THR A 150 25.56 1.57 -8.77
N HIS A 151 26.66 0.84 -8.54
CA HIS A 151 26.82 -0.52 -9.04
C HIS A 151 25.77 -1.52 -8.50
N ASP A 152 25.15 -1.25 -7.35
CA ASP A 152 24.08 -2.07 -6.81
C ASP A 152 22.75 -1.91 -7.58
N LEU A 153 22.52 -0.76 -8.22
CA LEU A 153 21.37 -0.54 -9.09
C LEU A 153 21.38 -1.51 -10.29
N LEU A 154 22.57 -1.92 -10.74
CA LEU A 154 22.76 -2.97 -11.74
C LEU A 154 22.64 -4.39 -11.18
N ARG A 155 22.83 -4.57 -9.86
CA ARG A 155 22.77 -5.90 -9.21
C ARG A 155 21.35 -6.39 -8.98
N VAL A 156 20.35 -5.51 -8.88
CA VAL A 156 18.93 -5.90 -8.69
C VAL A 156 18.49 -6.92 -9.73
N GLU A 157 18.51 -6.54 -11.01
CA GLU A 157 18.05 -7.42 -12.09
C GLU A 157 18.91 -8.68 -12.19
N ARG A 158 20.23 -8.56 -12.00
CA ARG A 158 21.15 -9.70 -11.97
C ARG A 158 20.77 -10.70 -10.89
N ASN A 159 20.38 -10.23 -9.71
CA ASN A 159 19.98 -11.06 -8.59
C ASN A 159 18.57 -11.66 -8.78
N MET A 160 17.61 -10.89 -9.30
CA MET A 160 16.28 -11.42 -9.70
C MET A 160 16.41 -12.53 -10.75
N ARG A 161 17.22 -12.30 -11.80
CA ARG A 161 17.54 -13.31 -12.82
C ARG A 161 18.24 -14.53 -12.22
N LEU A 162 19.11 -14.35 -11.21
CA LEU A 162 19.74 -15.46 -10.48
C LEU A 162 18.72 -16.27 -9.66
N ARG A 163 17.78 -15.61 -8.96
CA ARG A 163 16.66 -16.27 -8.28
C ARG A 163 15.86 -17.11 -9.29
N ARG A 164 15.45 -16.53 -10.42
CA ARG A 164 14.75 -17.28 -11.49
C ARG A 164 15.54 -18.47 -12.02
N LYS A 165 16.85 -18.31 -12.26
CA LYS A 165 17.72 -19.44 -12.66
C LYS A 165 17.74 -20.57 -11.63
N ARG A 166 17.74 -20.24 -10.34
CA ARG A 166 17.85 -21.22 -9.25
C ARG A 166 16.55 -21.99 -9.03
N ILE A 167 15.38 -21.32 -9.00
CA ILE A 167 14.08 -22.02 -8.92
C ILE A 167 13.87 -22.96 -10.12
N LEU A 168 14.26 -22.56 -11.33
CA LEU A 168 14.25 -23.44 -12.52
C LEU A 168 15.16 -24.68 -12.40
N THR A 169 16.05 -24.78 -11.40
CA THR A 169 16.88 -25.99 -11.17
C THR A 169 16.23 -27.04 -10.26
N VAL A 170 15.05 -26.78 -9.69
CA VAL A 170 14.34 -27.67 -8.74
C VAL A 170 12.89 -27.96 -9.14
N LEU A 171 12.37 -27.27 -10.16
CA LEU A 171 11.07 -27.62 -10.77
C LEU A 171 11.15 -28.99 -11.48
N LEU A 172 10.02 -29.68 -11.54
CA LEU A 172 9.84 -30.86 -12.39
C LEU A 172 9.67 -30.45 -13.86
N GLU A 173 9.83 -31.40 -14.80
CA GLU A 173 9.71 -31.16 -16.24
C GLU A 173 8.34 -30.60 -16.67
N ASP A 174 7.31 -30.87 -15.87
CA ASP A 174 5.92 -30.47 -16.04
C ASP A 174 5.48 -29.40 -15.00
N GLU A 175 6.44 -28.64 -14.46
CA GLU A 175 6.19 -27.48 -13.58
C GLU A 175 6.77 -26.19 -14.14
N ILE A 176 6.12 -25.08 -13.80
CA ILE A 176 6.47 -23.73 -14.25
C ILE A 176 6.37 -22.75 -13.06
N ALA A 177 7.19 -21.68 -13.07
CA ALA A 177 7.15 -20.62 -12.07
C ALA A 177 7.17 -19.21 -12.72
N PRO A 178 6.10 -18.82 -13.44
CA PRO A 178 5.96 -17.47 -13.95
C PRO A 178 5.74 -16.48 -12.79
N THR A 179 6.27 -15.26 -12.92
CA THR A 179 6.00 -14.18 -11.95
C THR A 179 4.70 -13.49 -12.35
N VAL A 180 3.60 -13.89 -11.70
CA VAL A 180 2.25 -13.38 -11.95
C VAL A 180 1.59 -13.06 -10.61
N SER A 181 0.81 -11.97 -10.55
CA SER A 181 0.22 -11.52 -9.28
C SER A 181 -0.87 -12.45 -8.75
N THR A 182 -1.51 -13.29 -9.58
CA THR A 182 -2.50 -14.27 -9.12
C THR A 182 -2.60 -15.48 -10.05
N PHE A 183 -3.06 -16.62 -9.52
CA PHE A 183 -3.39 -17.80 -10.32
C PHE A 183 -4.84 -17.69 -10.85
N PRO A 184 -5.06 -17.67 -12.17
CA PRO A 184 -6.35 -17.26 -12.75
C PRO A 184 -7.53 -18.16 -12.37
N LEU A 185 -7.32 -19.44 -12.09
CA LEU A 185 -8.36 -20.43 -11.79
C LEU A 185 -8.48 -20.79 -10.30
N LEU A 186 -7.88 -20.01 -9.40
CA LEU A 186 -7.95 -20.25 -7.95
C LEU A 186 -9.41 -20.30 -7.51
N GLY A 187 -9.85 -21.41 -6.91
CA GLY A 187 -11.22 -21.58 -6.42
C GLY A 187 -12.32 -21.70 -7.50
N SER A 188 -11.99 -21.95 -8.76
CA SER A 188 -12.99 -22.20 -9.83
C SER A 188 -13.09 -23.66 -10.27
N LEU A 189 -12.20 -24.53 -9.80
CA LEU A 189 -12.03 -25.91 -10.27
C LEU A 189 -12.49 -26.99 -9.27
N GLY A 190 -13.00 -26.57 -8.10
CA GLY A 190 -13.27 -27.48 -6.98
C GLY A 190 -12.03 -28.29 -6.61
N ASP A 191 -12.23 -29.57 -6.30
CA ASP A 191 -11.19 -30.52 -5.89
C ASP A 191 -10.05 -30.68 -6.92
N ASP A 192 -10.30 -30.46 -8.21
CA ASP A 192 -9.30 -30.58 -9.30
C ASP A 192 -8.32 -29.40 -9.35
N GLY A 193 -8.46 -28.36 -8.51
CA GLY A 193 -7.67 -27.12 -8.60
C GLY A 193 -6.18 -27.24 -8.27
N THR A 194 -5.75 -28.33 -7.63
CA THR A 194 -4.37 -28.49 -7.12
C THR A 194 -3.77 -29.84 -7.45
N VAL A 195 -2.45 -29.95 -7.37
CA VAL A 195 -1.70 -31.21 -7.47
C VAL A 195 -0.82 -31.37 -6.22
N PRO A 196 -1.07 -32.38 -5.37
CA PRO A 196 -2.21 -33.31 -5.41
C PRO A 196 -3.57 -32.61 -5.27
N PRO A 197 -4.68 -33.21 -5.75
CA PRO A 197 -6.04 -32.69 -5.55
C PRO A 197 -6.37 -32.44 -4.07
N THR A 198 -7.09 -31.36 -3.80
CA THR A 198 -7.46 -30.95 -2.43
C THR A 198 -8.96 -30.73 -2.35
N SER A 199 -9.65 -31.51 -1.51
CA SER A 199 -11.11 -31.32 -1.35
C SER A 199 -11.47 -29.96 -0.77
N VAL A 200 -12.50 -29.34 -1.36
CA VAL A 200 -13.02 -28.03 -0.96
C VAL A 200 -13.48 -28.02 0.50
N GLY A 201 -13.26 -26.90 1.20
CA GLY A 201 -13.55 -26.70 2.60
C GLY A 201 -12.46 -27.22 3.53
N GLY A 202 -12.88 -27.72 4.70
CA GLY A 202 -11.97 -28.10 5.79
C GLY A 202 -12.01 -27.11 6.97
N PRO A 203 -11.55 -27.54 8.15
CA PRO A 203 -11.78 -26.83 9.42
C PRO A 203 -11.15 -25.43 9.53
N LYS A 204 -10.12 -25.11 8.76
CA LYS A 204 -9.47 -23.78 8.80
C LYS A 204 -10.27 -22.77 7.96
N THR A 205 -10.41 -23.03 6.67
CA THR A 205 -11.07 -22.14 5.70
C THR A 205 -12.60 -22.13 5.83
N LEU A 206 -13.22 -23.30 5.93
CA LEU A 206 -14.66 -23.52 5.65
C LEU A 206 -15.13 -22.91 4.31
N SER A 207 -14.25 -22.78 3.31
CA SER A 207 -14.58 -22.12 2.05
C SER A 207 -15.48 -22.98 1.15
N ASP A 208 -16.39 -22.34 0.42
CA ASP A 208 -17.22 -22.97 -0.63
C ASP A 208 -16.44 -23.26 -1.92
N TYR A 209 -15.20 -22.78 -2.03
CA TYR A 209 -14.42 -22.77 -3.27
C TYR A 209 -13.01 -23.37 -3.12
N ILE A 210 -12.46 -23.40 -1.90
CA ILE A 210 -11.06 -23.71 -1.62
C ILE A 210 -10.93 -24.73 -0.49
N GLY A 211 -9.99 -25.65 -0.63
CA GLY A 211 -9.62 -26.63 0.41
C GLY A 211 -8.48 -26.18 1.32
N ASP A 212 -8.47 -26.64 2.57
CA ASP A 212 -7.42 -26.36 3.56
C ASP A 212 -6.00 -26.79 3.14
N GLY A 213 -5.88 -27.77 2.23
CA GLY A 213 -4.59 -28.28 1.74
C GLY A 213 -3.80 -27.28 0.88
N ILE A 214 -4.43 -26.19 0.42
CA ILE A 214 -3.72 -25.14 -0.32
C ILE A 214 -2.93 -24.21 0.60
N ILE A 215 -3.19 -24.24 1.92
CA ILE A 215 -2.47 -23.44 2.90
C ILE A 215 -1.10 -24.08 3.14
N ASN A 216 -0.05 -23.26 3.14
CA ASN A 216 1.31 -23.70 3.44
C ASN A 216 1.34 -24.52 4.76
N PRO A 217 2.04 -25.67 4.78
CA PRO A 217 2.02 -26.59 5.93
C PRO A 217 2.60 -26.00 7.23
N HIS A 218 3.27 -24.83 7.18
CA HIS A 218 3.75 -24.18 8.39
C HIS A 218 2.58 -23.73 9.29
N PRO A 219 2.54 -24.12 10.59
CA PRO A 219 1.38 -23.92 11.46
C PRO A 219 0.82 -22.49 11.54
N ARG A 220 1.67 -21.46 11.42
CA ARG A 220 1.27 -20.03 11.42
C ARG A 220 0.11 -19.76 10.47
N PHE A 221 0.21 -20.20 9.20
CA PHE A 221 -0.73 -19.80 8.16
C PHE A 221 -2.11 -20.43 8.38
N GLY A 222 -2.15 -21.73 8.69
CA GLY A 222 -3.40 -22.42 8.98
C GLY A 222 -4.12 -21.88 10.22
N THR A 223 -3.37 -21.51 11.27
CA THR A 223 -3.95 -20.89 12.47
C THR A 223 -4.41 -19.46 12.21
N LEU A 224 -3.66 -18.68 11.43
CA LEU A 224 -4.06 -17.32 11.02
C LEU A 224 -5.39 -17.34 10.24
N THR A 225 -5.53 -18.21 9.24
CA THR A 225 -6.80 -18.40 8.50
C THR A 225 -7.97 -18.73 9.44
N ALA A 226 -7.76 -19.69 10.35
CA ALA A 226 -8.80 -20.14 11.27
C ALA A 226 -9.17 -19.06 12.31
N ASN A 227 -8.19 -18.31 12.80
CA ASN A 227 -8.38 -17.29 13.84
C ASN A 227 -9.00 -16.00 13.28
N ILE A 228 -8.69 -15.59 12.05
CA ILE A 228 -9.41 -14.50 11.35
C ILE A 228 -10.90 -14.82 11.29
N ARG A 229 -11.25 -16.00 10.75
CA ARG A 229 -12.63 -16.48 10.61
C ARG A 229 -13.36 -16.57 11.96
N GLN A 230 -12.69 -17.09 12.99
CA GLN A 230 -13.29 -17.22 14.33
C GLN A 230 -13.44 -15.89 15.06
N ARG A 231 -12.52 -14.93 14.87
CA ARG A 231 -12.66 -13.56 15.39
C ARG A 231 -13.77 -12.79 14.69
N ARG A 232 -13.81 -12.86 13.36
CA ARG A 232 -14.81 -12.20 12.52
C ARG A 232 -16.24 -12.69 12.80
N GLY A 233 -16.38 -13.95 13.24
CA GLY A 233 -17.66 -14.63 13.47
C GLY A 233 -18.29 -15.22 12.20
N GLU A 234 -17.78 -14.85 11.03
CA GLU A 234 -18.17 -15.35 9.71
C GLU A 234 -16.91 -15.60 8.85
N ARG A 235 -17.09 -16.18 7.67
CA ARG A 235 -16.02 -16.19 6.64
C ARG A 235 -15.73 -14.75 6.21
N VAL A 236 -14.52 -14.51 5.72
CA VAL A 236 -14.25 -13.32 4.93
C VAL A 236 -15.12 -13.36 3.67
N SER A 237 -15.49 -12.19 3.15
CA SER A 237 -16.33 -12.08 1.96
C SER A 237 -15.75 -10.98 1.09
N ILE A 238 -15.20 -11.38 -0.04
CA ILE A 238 -14.49 -10.54 -0.99
C ILE A 238 -15.40 -10.40 -2.22
N ARG A 239 -15.76 -9.17 -2.59
CA ARG A 239 -16.70 -8.90 -3.71
C ARG A 239 -16.09 -7.93 -4.71
N VAL A 240 -15.38 -8.48 -5.69
CA VAL A 240 -14.74 -7.71 -6.77
C VAL A 240 -15.72 -7.54 -7.94
N PRO A 241 -15.86 -6.35 -8.55
CA PRO A 241 -16.74 -6.16 -9.71
C PRO A 241 -16.35 -7.10 -10.86
N LEU A 242 -17.34 -7.76 -11.47
CA LEU A 242 -17.19 -8.63 -12.63
C LEU A 242 -17.16 -7.80 -13.92
N PHE A 243 -16.18 -8.05 -14.79
CA PHE A 243 -16.06 -7.39 -16.09
C PHE A 243 -17.30 -7.68 -16.96
N ARG A 244 -17.92 -6.63 -17.51
CA ARG A 244 -19.06 -6.72 -18.43
C ARG A 244 -18.56 -6.72 -19.89
N ASP A 245 -18.47 -7.91 -20.47
CA ASP A 245 -18.25 -8.13 -21.90
C ASP A 245 -19.59 -8.51 -22.59
N VAL A 246 -19.58 -8.71 -23.91
CA VAL A 246 -20.79 -8.81 -24.76
C VAL A 246 -21.80 -9.87 -24.31
N ASN A 247 -21.31 -11.03 -23.86
CA ASN A 247 -22.10 -12.22 -23.52
C ASN A 247 -21.99 -12.59 -22.03
N THR A 248 -21.52 -11.69 -21.15
CA THR A 248 -21.35 -11.99 -19.72
C THR A 248 -22.72 -12.30 -19.07
N PRO A 249 -22.99 -13.55 -18.62
CA PRO A 249 -24.35 -13.99 -18.30
C PRO A 249 -25.03 -13.20 -17.18
N GLU A 250 -24.27 -12.75 -16.18
CA GLU A 250 -24.77 -12.00 -15.02
C GLU A 250 -25.34 -10.62 -15.37
N TYR A 251 -25.11 -10.14 -16.60
CA TYR A 251 -25.66 -8.88 -17.11
C TYR A 251 -26.82 -9.08 -18.10
N GLY A 252 -27.31 -10.31 -18.32
CA GLY A 252 -28.35 -10.62 -19.31
C GLY A 252 -29.68 -9.88 -19.10
N ASP A 253 -30.07 -9.63 -17.85
CA ASP A 253 -31.30 -8.91 -17.49
C ASP A 253 -31.13 -7.38 -17.40
N PHE A 254 -29.90 -6.87 -17.53
CA PHE A 254 -29.61 -5.44 -17.46
C PHE A 254 -29.84 -4.80 -18.84
N LEU A 255 -30.34 -3.55 -18.86
CA LEU A 255 -30.45 -2.76 -20.08
C LEU A 255 -29.13 -2.77 -20.86
N ALA A 256 -29.24 -2.80 -22.20
CA ALA A 256 -28.13 -2.90 -23.13
C ALA A 256 -27.26 -1.62 -23.15
N VAL A 257 -26.44 -1.46 -22.11
CA VAL A 257 -25.28 -0.54 -22.13
C VAL A 257 -24.28 -1.11 -23.12
N ALA A 258 -23.69 -0.24 -23.95
CA ALA A 258 -22.73 -0.68 -24.95
C ALA A 258 -21.51 -1.37 -24.30
N PRO A 259 -21.00 -2.46 -24.90
CA PRO A 259 -19.83 -3.16 -24.37
C PRO A 259 -18.59 -2.24 -24.34
N ASP A 260 -17.74 -2.42 -23.34
CA ASP A 260 -16.45 -1.73 -23.14
C ASP A 260 -16.50 -0.20 -22.89
N THR A 261 -17.66 0.42 -22.61
CA THR A 261 -17.77 1.89 -22.38
C THR A 261 -17.27 2.39 -21.02
N GLY A 262 -16.11 1.92 -20.54
CA GLY A 262 -15.47 2.44 -19.32
C GLY A 262 -16.23 2.20 -17.99
N GLY A 263 -17.33 1.45 -18.03
CA GLY A 263 -18.26 1.29 -16.92
C GLY A 263 -19.52 2.15 -17.11
N CYS A 264 -20.19 2.51 -16.02
CA CYS A 264 -21.39 3.38 -16.06
C CYS A 264 -21.05 4.86 -15.88
N CYS A 265 -19.76 5.18 -15.94
CA CYS A 265 -19.22 6.52 -15.70
C CYS A 265 -18.98 7.30 -17.01
N GLY A 266 -19.31 6.71 -18.16
CA GLY A 266 -18.97 7.22 -19.48
C GLY A 266 -17.50 7.00 -19.85
N GLY A 267 -17.16 7.21 -21.12
CA GLY A 267 -15.84 6.86 -21.67
C GLY A 267 -14.62 7.63 -21.13
N ASN A 268 -14.86 8.74 -20.40
CA ASN A 268 -13.82 9.65 -19.89
C ASN A 268 -13.59 9.55 -18.37
N THR A 269 -14.28 8.64 -17.68
CA THR A 269 -14.31 8.59 -16.20
C THR A 269 -14.00 7.18 -15.72
N LEU A 270 -13.19 7.03 -14.67
CA LEU A 270 -12.89 5.71 -14.09
C LEU A 270 -14.05 5.19 -13.23
N GLN A 271 -14.38 3.91 -13.38
CA GLN A 271 -15.23 3.17 -12.43
C GLN A 271 -14.45 2.83 -11.16
N LEU A 272 -15.00 3.19 -10.00
CA LEU A 272 -14.39 2.99 -8.68
C LEU A 272 -15.02 1.81 -7.94
N TRP A 273 -14.20 0.83 -7.57
CA TRP A 273 -14.56 -0.21 -6.61
C TRP A 273 -14.18 0.26 -5.20
N ARG A 274 -15.17 0.60 -4.36
CA ARG A 274 -14.94 1.03 -2.97
C ARG A 274 -14.85 -0.19 -2.03
N TYR A 275 -13.75 -0.91 -2.10
CA TYR A 275 -13.48 -2.10 -1.27
C TYR A 275 -13.56 -1.77 0.23
N GLY A 276 -13.87 -2.75 1.08
CA GLY A 276 -14.02 -2.55 2.53
C GLY A 276 -15.28 -1.81 2.98
N LYS A 277 -16.03 -1.19 2.06
CA LYS A 277 -17.39 -0.62 2.26
C LYS A 277 -18.51 -1.46 1.64
N GLY A 278 -18.20 -2.65 1.10
CA GLY A 278 -19.15 -3.51 0.36
C GLY A 278 -20.32 -4.08 1.17
N ASP A 279 -20.40 -3.81 2.47
CA ASP A 279 -21.37 -4.39 3.40
C ASP A 279 -22.80 -3.85 3.21
N ALA A 280 -22.96 -2.64 2.68
CA ALA A 280 -24.27 -2.09 2.28
C ALA A 280 -24.79 -2.69 0.97
N SER A 281 -23.87 -3.02 0.04
CA SER A 281 -24.22 -3.74 -1.19
C SER A 281 -24.71 -5.16 -0.89
N ARG A 282 -24.08 -5.81 0.10
CA ARG A 282 -24.45 -7.16 0.55
C ARG A 282 -25.89 -7.24 1.05
N GLU A 283 -26.31 -6.26 1.84
CA GLU A 283 -27.67 -6.21 2.39
C GLU A 283 -28.72 -5.95 1.32
N LYS A 284 -28.41 -5.10 0.34
CA LYS A 284 -29.35 -4.71 -0.72
C LYS A 284 -29.43 -5.73 -1.87
N TYR A 285 -28.33 -6.40 -2.21
CA TYR A 285 -28.22 -7.24 -3.42
C TYR A 285 -27.58 -8.63 -3.19
N GLY A 286 -27.28 -9.00 -1.95
CA GLY A 286 -26.62 -10.27 -1.62
C GLY A 286 -25.16 -10.32 -2.05
N ASP A 287 -24.59 -11.53 -2.10
CA ASP A 287 -23.17 -11.72 -2.45
C ASP A 287 -22.87 -11.64 -3.95
N ASN A 288 -23.91 -11.60 -4.80
CA ASN A 288 -23.82 -11.64 -6.26
C ASN A 288 -23.53 -10.27 -6.92
N PHE A 289 -23.68 -9.16 -6.19
CA PHE A 289 -23.55 -7.82 -6.75
C PHE A 289 -22.81 -6.84 -5.81
N VAL A 290 -22.12 -5.88 -6.43
CA VAL A 290 -21.37 -4.80 -5.78
C VAL A 290 -21.78 -3.45 -6.35
N VAL A 291 -22.02 -2.47 -5.48
CA VAL A 291 -22.20 -1.07 -5.89
C VAL A 291 -20.83 -0.46 -6.23
N VAL A 292 -20.74 0.17 -7.40
CA VAL A 292 -19.54 0.88 -7.88
C VAL A 292 -19.83 2.38 -7.97
N GLY A 293 -18.78 3.19 -7.85
CA GLY A 293 -18.84 4.64 -8.04
C GLY A 293 -18.13 5.09 -9.32
N CYS A 294 -18.08 6.41 -9.51
CA CYS A 294 -17.38 7.05 -10.62
C CYS A 294 -16.41 8.11 -10.11
N ALA A 295 -15.19 8.15 -10.66
CA ALA A 295 -14.17 9.14 -10.33
C ALA A 295 -14.45 10.49 -11.03
N THR A 296 -15.51 11.20 -10.62
CA THR A 296 -15.76 12.58 -11.08
C THR A 296 -15.23 13.57 -10.04
N SER A 297 -14.76 14.74 -10.51
CA SER A 297 -14.08 15.75 -9.67
C SER A 297 -14.88 16.25 -8.47
N ASN A 298 -16.21 16.05 -8.47
CA ASN A 298 -17.14 16.61 -7.50
C ASN A 298 -17.89 15.56 -6.66
N GLN A 299 -17.68 14.25 -6.91
CA GLN A 299 -18.52 13.18 -6.31
C GLN A 299 -17.73 12.07 -5.59
N ASP A 300 -16.42 12.20 -5.39
CA ASP A 300 -15.70 11.27 -4.52
C ASP A 300 -16.30 11.24 -3.09
N ASP A 301 -16.94 12.35 -2.67
CA ASP A 301 -17.66 12.49 -1.40
C ASP A 301 -19.14 12.02 -1.44
N GLU A 302 -19.73 11.76 -2.63
CA GLU A 302 -21.13 11.30 -2.79
C GLU A 302 -21.24 9.76 -2.77
N PHE A 303 -20.91 9.17 -1.62
CA PHE A 303 -21.71 8.05 -1.14
C PHE A 303 -22.49 8.59 0.05
N ASP A 304 -23.81 8.76 -0.11
CA ASP A 304 -24.65 9.37 0.92
C ASP A 304 -24.59 8.55 2.22
N GLU A 305 -24.04 9.16 3.27
CA GLU A 305 -23.81 8.55 4.58
C GLU A 305 -25.13 8.39 5.39
N SER A 306 -26.26 8.78 4.80
CA SER A 306 -27.60 8.79 5.39
C SER A 306 -28.10 7.42 5.90
N ASN A 307 -27.56 6.31 5.39
CA ASN A 307 -27.96 4.95 5.74
C ASN A 307 -26.88 4.17 6.54
N GLY A 308 -26.34 4.79 7.59
CA GLY A 308 -25.58 4.05 8.63
C GLY A 308 -24.11 3.79 8.31
N GLY A 309 -23.34 4.86 8.11
CA GLY A 309 -21.87 4.88 8.12
C GLY A 309 -21.34 6.01 9.00
N PRO A 310 -20.09 5.95 9.50
CA PRO A 310 -19.72 6.68 10.70
C PRO A 310 -19.29 8.12 10.43
N VAL A 311 -19.74 8.96 11.36
CA VAL A 311 -19.37 10.37 11.57
C VAL A 311 -18.84 11.10 10.35
N THR A 312 -19.76 11.48 9.46
CA THR A 312 -19.57 12.53 8.46
C THR A 312 -18.69 13.63 9.01
N LEU A 313 -17.52 13.84 8.40
CA LEU A 313 -16.72 15.03 8.67
C LEU A 313 -17.50 16.25 8.23
N GLN A 314 -17.74 17.17 9.16
CA GLN A 314 -18.59 18.33 8.99
C GLN A 314 -17.74 19.58 9.12
N LYS A 315 -18.08 20.62 8.35
CA LYS A 315 -17.49 21.94 8.47
C LYS A 315 -18.23 22.68 9.58
N TRP A 316 -17.49 23.18 10.56
CA TRP A 316 -18.03 23.92 11.72
C TRP A 316 -17.43 25.33 11.73
N LEU A 317 -18.28 26.34 11.68
CA LEU A 317 -17.90 27.71 11.97
C LEU A 317 -17.71 27.86 13.48
N VAL A 318 -16.55 28.35 13.88
CA VAL A 318 -16.27 28.80 15.24
C VAL A 318 -16.85 30.20 15.40
N ASP A 319 -17.91 30.34 16.19
CA ASP A 319 -18.51 31.63 16.53
C ASP A 319 -18.64 31.77 18.05
N VAL A 320 -17.72 32.53 18.66
CA VAL A 320 -17.62 32.71 20.11
C VAL A 320 -18.21 34.07 20.49
N GLN A 321 -19.54 34.14 20.53
CA GLN A 321 -20.29 35.33 20.95
C GLN A 321 -20.37 35.43 22.49
N CYS A 322 -19.26 35.75 23.16
CA CYS A 322 -19.28 36.07 24.60
C CYS A 322 -18.31 37.18 25.02
N GLU A 323 -18.80 38.06 25.88
CA GLU A 323 -18.10 39.27 26.31
C GLU A 323 -16.89 38.91 27.21
N GLY A 324 -15.69 39.31 26.81
CA GLY A 324 -14.43 38.99 27.51
C GLY A 324 -13.81 37.63 27.20
N CYS A 325 -14.42 36.81 26.34
CA CYS A 325 -13.88 35.51 25.91
C CYS A 325 -12.63 35.67 25.02
N ARG A 326 -11.62 34.81 25.21
CA ARG A 326 -10.33 34.86 24.47
C ARG A 326 -10.22 33.90 23.27
N GLY A 327 -11.31 33.21 22.92
CA GLY A 327 -11.34 32.16 21.89
C GLY A 327 -11.67 30.79 22.47
N LEU A 328 -11.59 29.75 21.63
CA LEU A 328 -11.88 28.37 22.00
C LEU A 328 -10.58 27.58 22.11
N PHE A 329 -10.33 26.93 23.24
CA PHE A 329 -9.11 26.13 23.44
C PHE A 329 -9.27 24.72 22.89
N TYR A 330 -8.25 24.21 22.19
CA TYR A 330 -8.19 22.77 21.90
C TYR A 330 -8.05 22.00 23.20
N ARG A 331 -8.78 20.89 23.27
CA ARG A 331 -8.67 19.95 24.37
C ARG A 331 -8.11 18.62 23.86
N SER A 332 -7.19 18.00 24.60
CA SER A 332 -6.60 16.69 24.24
C SER A 332 -7.54 15.53 24.53
N ALA A 333 -8.47 15.75 25.46
CA ALA A 333 -9.65 14.96 25.76
C ALA A 333 -10.75 15.93 26.23
N PRO A 334 -12.03 15.54 26.30
CA PRO A 334 -13.06 16.40 26.88
C PRO A 334 -12.63 16.93 28.26
N ASN A 335 -12.77 18.25 28.43
CA ASN A 335 -12.31 19.05 29.57
C ASN A 335 -10.79 19.30 29.73
N VAL A 336 -9.89 18.55 29.09
CA VAL A 336 -8.43 18.70 29.27
C VAL A 336 -7.83 19.71 28.29
N ILE A 337 -7.65 20.95 28.72
CA ILE A 337 -7.04 22.03 27.91
C ILE A 337 -5.57 21.68 27.58
N VAL A 338 -5.20 21.81 26.31
CA VAL A 338 -3.81 21.78 25.85
C VAL A 338 -3.19 23.16 26.11
N PRO A 339 -1.96 23.27 26.64
CA PRO A 339 -1.17 24.49 26.53
C PRO A 339 -0.47 24.56 25.16
N ASP A 340 -0.25 25.77 24.64
CA ASP A 340 0.68 26.05 23.53
C ASP A 340 0.36 25.42 22.15
N ALA A 341 -0.91 25.16 21.83
CA ALA A 341 -1.36 24.80 20.48
C ALA A 341 -1.97 26.00 19.72
N ASP A 342 -1.96 25.98 18.39
CA ASP A 342 -2.43 27.11 17.58
C ASP A 342 -3.97 27.16 17.50
N TRP A 343 -4.60 28.00 18.33
CA TRP A 343 -6.05 27.95 18.61
C TRP A 343 -6.96 28.35 17.42
N PRO A 344 -8.16 27.74 17.29
CA PRO A 344 -9.21 28.25 16.42
C PRO A 344 -9.61 29.66 16.82
N ARG A 345 -9.58 30.58 15.86
CA ARG A 345 -9.95 31.98 16.07
C ARG A 345 -11.44 32.16 15.82
N ASN A 346 -12.02 33.22 16.36
CA ASN A 346 -13.42 33.53 16.07
C ASN A 346 -13.61 33.80 14.56
N GLY A 347 -14.53 33.10 13.92
CA GLY A 347 -14.75 33.11 12.47
C GLY A 347 -13.97 32.04 11.67
N ASP A 348 -13.16 31.19 12.30
CA ASP A 348 -12.54 30.03 11.62
C ASP A 348 -13.58 28.96 11.24
N ILE A 349 -13.34 28.26 10.13
CA ILE A 349 -14.01 26.99 9.83
C ILE A 349 -13.07 25.84 10.22
N VAL A 350 -13.48 25.02 11.17
CA VAL A 350 -12.80 23.79 11.58
C VAL A 350 -13.52 22.57 11.03
N VAL A 351 -12.78 21.50 10.72
CA VAL A 351 -13.35 20.26 10.19
C VAL A 351 -13.27 19.18 11.26
N GLY A 352 -14.42 18.61 11.58
CA GLY A 352 -14.54 17.65 12.67
C GLY A 352 -15.86 16.91 12.67
N SER A 353 -15.93 15.91 13.53
CA SER A 353 -16.97 14.89 13.53
C SER A 353 -17.60 14.82 14.94
N GLU A 354 -18.93 14.80 15.01
CA GLU A 354 -19.67 14.70 16.29
C GLU A 354 -19.42 13.34 16.94
N ILE A 355 -18.91 13.31 18.17
CA ILE A 355 -18.51 12.03 18.78
C ILE A 355 -19.75 11.32 19.32
N PRO A 356 -20.14 10.13 18.83
CA PRO A 356 -21.37 9.46 19.29
C PRO A 356 -21.34 9.16 20.80
N ASP A 357 -20.18 8.78 21.31
CA ASP A 357 -19.94 8.45 22.72
C ASP A 357 -19.82 9.69 23.63
N ILE A 358 -19.71 10.90 23.06
CA ILE A 358 -19.47 12.16 23.82
C ILE A 358 -20.34 13.30 23.26
N PRO A 359 -21.67 13.28 23.51
CA PRO A 359 -22.58 14.32 23.03
C PRO A 359 -22.17 15.72 23.47
N GLY A 360 -22.36 16.71 22.59
CA GLY A 360 -21.94 18.10 22.83
C GLY A 360 -20.50 18.42 22.42
N TRP A 361 -19.73 17.44 21.92
CA TRP A 361 -18.34 17.63 21.48
C TRP A 361 -18.13 17.17 20.04
N ILE A 362 -17.19 17.84 19.35
CA ILE A 362 -16.64 17.35 18.08
C ILE A 362 -15.17 16.95 18.27
N ARG A 363 -14.76 15.87 17.59
CA ARG A 363 -13.35 15.55 17.38
C ARG A 363 -12.94 16.12 16.04
N LEU A 364 -11.93 16.97 16.04
CA LEU A 364 -11.36 17.53 14.83
C LEU A 364 -10.46 16.51 14.13
N GLN A 365 -10.19 16.78 12.85
CA GLN A 365 -9.24 16.00 12.05
C GLN A 365 -7.86 15.90 12.72
N ASN A 366 -7.33 17.00 13.26
CA ASN A 366 -6.08 17.04 14.03
C ASN A 366 -6.13 16.33 15.41
N GLY A 367 -7.17 15.53 15.68
CA GLY A 367 -7.31 14.71 16.87
C GLY A 367 -7.78 15.44 18.12
N TYR A 368 -7.77 16.78 18.15
CA TYR A 368 -8.23 17.58 19.28
C TYR A 368 -9.77 17.63 19.40
N TYR A 369 -10.23 17.94 20.60
CA TYR A 369 -11.63 18.02 20.98
C TYR A 369 -12.03 19.49 21.14
N LEU A 370 -13.16 19.88 20.56
CA LEU A 370 -13.80 21.17 20.81
C LEU A 370 -15.24 20.95 21.31
N PRO A 371 -15.69 21.71 22.32
CA PRO A 371 -17.08 21.66 22.76
C PRO A 371 -17.96 22.50 21.82
N MET A 372 -19.16 22.02 21.52
CA MET A 372 -20.14 22.74 20.70
C MET A 372 -20.79 23.91 21.46
N THR A 373 -20.81 23.84 22.79
CA THR A 373 -21.37 24.85 23.71
C THR A 373 -20.43 25.13 24.88
N SER A 374 -20.70 26.17 25.65
CA SER A 374 -20.06 26.41 26.95
C SER A 374 -20.29 25.27 27.94
N ASP A 375 -19.42 25.17 28.95
CA ASP A 375 -19.49 24.15 30.00
C ASP A 375 -20.79 24.28 30.86
N ASP A 376 -21.49 25.42 30.78
CA ASP A 376 -22.82 25.65 31.38
C ASP A 376 -24.00 25.53 30.37
N GLY A 377 -23.71 25.18 29.11
CA GLY A 377 -24.67 24.95 28.03
C GLY A 377 -25.33 26.20 27.43
N LYS A 378 -25.02 27.42 27.92
CA LYS A 378 -25.75 28.64 27.54
C LYS A 378 -25.27 29.31 26.25
N ILE A 379 -24.00 29.18 25.91
CA ILE A 379 -23.39 29.81 24.73
C ILE A 379 -23.07 28.69 23.74
N LYS A 380 -23.46 28.84 22.47
CA LYS A 380 -23.04 27.94 21.40
C LYS A 380 -21.77 28.51 20.76
N PHE A 381 -20.78 27.65 20.54
CA PHE A 381 -19.47 28.03 19.98
C PHE A 381 -19.24 27.49 18.57
N LEU A 382 -19.90 26.39 18.21
CA LEU A 382 -19.70 25.70 16.93
C LEU A 382 -21.00 25.58 16.16
N HIS A 383 -21.00 26.12 14.94
CA HIS A 383 -22.15 26.19 14.06
C HIS A 383 -21.88 25.36 12.80
N LYS A 384 -22.67 24.31 12.61
CA LYS A 384 -22.56 23.37 11.48
C LYS A 384 -22.87 24.08 10.16
N VAL A 385 -21.98 23.98 9.19
CA VAL A 385 -22.06 24.62 7.87
C VAL A 385 -22.39 23.56 6.80
N SER A 386 -23.20 23.91 5.80
CA SER A 386 -23.68 22.94 4.80
C SER A 386 -22.57 22.47 3.83
N LYS A 387 -22.69 21.23 3.31
CA LYS A 387 -21.74 20.62 2.36
C LYS A 387 -21.68 21.29 0.97
N ARG A 388 -22.55 22.24 0.62
CA ARG A 388 -22.77 22.74 -0.77
C ARG A 388 -22.40 24.20 -1.06
N ALA A 389 -21.73 24.91 -0.15
CA ALA A 389 -21.42 26.33 -0.36
C ALA A 389 -20.25 26.57 -1.34
N HIS A 390 -20.56 27.02 -2.57
CA HIS A 390 -19.59 27.68 -3.46
C HIS A 390 -19.12 29.03 -2.88
N SER A 391 -18.08 29.60 -3.50
CA SER A 391 -17.31 30.77 -3.04
C SER A 391 -18.03 32.13 -3.15
N SER A 392 -19.17 32.25 -2.48
CA SER A 392 -19.74 33.51 -1.99
C SER A 392 -20.80 33.15 -0.95
N ASN A 393 -20.54 33.37 0.35
CA ASN A 393 -21.50 32.98 1.39
C ASN A 393 -22.20 34.20 2.02
N PRO A 394 -23.50 34.45 1.70
CA PRO A 394 -24.33 35.42 2.41
C PRO A 394 -24.50 35.11 3.91
N GLU A 395 -24.38 33.85 4.35
CA GLU A 395 -24.56 33.46 5.75
C GLU A 395 -23.56 34.14 6.70
N LYS A 396 -22.36 34.52 6.22
CA LYS A 396 -21.41 35.33 7.00
C LYS A 396 -21.98 36.71 7.36
N VAL A 397 -22.89 37.25 6.54
CA VAL A 397 -23.59 38.51 6.79
C VAL A 397 -24.81 38.29 7.69
N THR A 398 -25.51 37.16 7.52
CA THR A 398 -26.72 36.83 8.31
C THR A 398 -26.41 36.41 9.75
N LEU A 399 -25.24 35.83 10.03
CA LEU A 399 -24.83 35.34 11.36
C LEU A 399 -24.04 36.35 12.21
N GLY A 400 -23.79 37.57 11.71
CA GLY A 400 -23.47 38.71 12.58
C GLY A 400 -22.05 38.81 13.15
N SER A 401 -21.04 38.15 12.55
CA SER A 401 -19.64 38.31 13.01
C SER A 401 -19.11 39.71 12.67
N SER A 402 -19.12 40.62 13.66
CA SER A 402 -18.74 42.02 13.50
C SER A 402 -17.30 42.36 13.94
N THR A 403 -16.39 41.37 13.97
CA THR A 403 -14.98 41.57 14.35
C THR A 403 -14.13 41.98 13.13
N PRO A 404 -13.53 43.19 13.09
CA PRO A 404 -12.78 43.65 11.92
C PRO A 404 -11.42 42.97 11.81
N LEU A 405 -11.29 42.03 10.87
CA LEU A 405 -10.10 41.19 10.69
C LEU A 405 -9.13 41.72 9.61
N PHE A 406 -9.05 43.04 9.43
CA PHE A 406 -8.02 43.68 8.61
C PHE A 406 -7.58 45.00 9.27
N ARG A 407 -6.27 45.16 9.50
CA ARG A 407 -5.67 46.49 9.57
C ARG A 407 -5.66 47.03 8.15
N SER A 408 -6.56 47.95 7.83
CA SER A 408 -6.46 48.71 6.59
C SER A 408 -5.14 49.50 6.59
N ALA A 409 -4.43 49.48 5.46
CA ALA A 409 -3.33 50.39 5.25
C ALA A 409 -3.85 51.84 5.35
N SER A 410 -3.17 52.67 6.14
CA SER A 410 -3.55 54.06 6.35
C SER A 410 -3.38 54.87 5.05
N GLY A 411 -4.48 55.20 4.38
CA GLY A 411 -4.51 56.01 3.17
C GLY A 411 -5.81 56.81 3.05
N ALA A 412 -5.73 58.11 3.29
CA ALA A 412 -6.67 59.21 3.03
C ALA A 412 -8.18 58.90 2.79
N VAL A 413 -9.03 59.48 3.66
CA VAL A 413 -10.47 59.65 3.41
C VAL A 413 -10.70 60.84 2.48
N ASP A 414 -11.50 60.67 1.42
CA ASP A 414 -12.16 61.78 0.69
C ASP A 414 -13.65 61.82 1.05
N PRO A 415 -14.11 62.82 1.83
CA PRO A 415 -15.47 62.86 2.35
C PRO A 415 -16.41 63.65 1.41
N ASN A 416 -16.64 63.18 0.18
CA ASN A 416 -17.64 63.78 -0.72
C ASN A 416 -18.20 62.81 -1.78
N LYS A 417 -19.21 62.00 -1.40
CA LYS A 417 -20.33 61.56 -2.27
C LYS A 417 -21.37 60.83 -1.42
N GLY A 418 -22.62 61.26 -1.50
CA GLY A 418 -23.77 60.67 -0.80
C GLY A 418 -24.93 60.34 -1.74
N GLY A 419 -25.99 59.78 -1.15
CA GLY A 419 -27.20 59.32 -1.84
C GLY A 419 -27.16 57.82 -2.16
N ASP A 420 -28.24 57.04 -2.02
CA ASP A 420 -29.53 57.33 -1.38
C ASP A 420 -30.20 56.01 -0.94
N VAL A 421 -31.12 56.06 0.04
CA VAL A 421 -31.86 54.88 0.52
C VAL A 421 -33.30 54.92 0.01
N VAL A 422 -33.75 53.86 -0.66
CA VAL A 422 -35.18 53.63 -0.94
C VAL A 422 -35.56 52.18 -0.61
N MET A 423 -36.65 52.03 0.17
CA MET A 423 -37.23 50.75 0.56
C MET A 423 -37.92 50.02 -0.59
N LEU A 424 -38.11 48.71 -0.43
CA LEU A 424 -39.44 48.13 -0.69
C LEU A 424 -39.83 47.10 0.39
N LYS A 425 -41.02 47.29 0.97
CA LYS A 425 -41.74 46.35 1.84
C LYS A 425 -42.97 45.85 1.07
N SER A 426 -43.67 44.84 1.62
CA SER A 426 -44.90 44.21 1.12
C SER A 426 -44.67 43.16 0.02
N LEU A 427 -45.41 42.04 -0.07
CA LEU A 427 -46.68 41.66 0.60
C LEU A 427 -46.63 40.25 1.24
N LEU A 428 -47.52 40.03 2.21
CA LEU A 428 -47.92 38.73 2.78
C LEU A 428 -49.35 38.40 2.31
N GLU A 429 -49.71 37.11 2.33
CA GLU A 429 -51.09 36.56 2.31
C GLU A 429 -51.88 36.79 0.96
N ASP A 430 -52.86 35.96 0.54
CA ASP A 430 -53.69 35.01 1.31
C ASP A 430 -54.36 33.90 0.44
N SER A 431 -54.51 32.69 1.02
CA SER A 431 -55.68 31.77 0.90
C SER A 431 -56.04 31.07 -0.48
N PRO A 432 -57.04 30.12 -0.58
CA PRO A 432 -56.76 28.68 -0.81
C PRO A 432 -57.68 28.01 -1.89
N LEU A 433 -57.81 26.66 -1.96
CA LEU A 433 -59.08 25.90 -2.17
C LEU A 433 -58.94 24.35 -2.26
N ASN A 434 -60.04 23.65 -1.97
CA ASN A 434 -60.19 22.17 -1.81
C ASN A 434 -60.65 21.43 -3.10
N PHE A 435 -60.58 20.08 -3.12
CA PHE A 435 -61.78 19.22 -3.17
C PHE A 435 -61.55 17.75 -2.76
N GLU A 436 -62.62 17.02 -2.40
CA GLU A 436 -62.63 15.70 -1.73
C GLU A 436 -63.17 14.52 -2.58
N SER A 437 -63.08 13.30 -1.98
CA SER A 437 -63.93 12.09 -2.18
C SER A 437 -63.53 11.13 -3.34
N SER A 438 -63.79 9.79 -3.32
CA SER A 438 -64.63 8.95 -2.42
C SER A 438 -64.26 7.43 -2.41
N GLY A 439 -64.33 6.77 -1.24
CA GLY A 439 -65.21 5.60 -1.01
C GLY A 439 -64.88 4.15 -1.47
N SER A 440 -64.35 3.33 -0.53
CA SER A 440 -64.74 1.92 -0.19
C SER A 440 -64.56 0.72 -1.16
N GLY A 441 -64.21 -0.45 -0.59
CA GLY A 441 -64.45 -1.78 -1.20
C GLY A 441 -63.47 -2.89 -0.77
N THR A 442 -63.95 -3.97 -0.14
CA THR A 442 -63.11 -5.05 0.45
C THR A 442 -63.00 -6.34 -0.39
N THR A 443 -61.85 -7.02 -0.25
CA THR A 443 -61.61 -8.48 -0.39
C THR A 443 -61.91 -9.21 -1.72
N ALA A 444 -60.85 -9.69 -2.40
CA ALA A 444 -60.69 -11.11 -2.82
C ALA A 444 -59.27 -11.40 -3.36
N VAL A 445 -58.83 -12.66 -3.27
CA VAL A 445 -57.49 -13.14 -3.69
C VAL A 445 -57.55 -13.79 -5.07
N LYS A 446 -56.68 -13.41 -6.02
CA LYS A 446 -55.86 -14.31 -6.89
C LYS A 446 -55.08 -13.60 -8.01
N THR A 447 -53.74 -13.76 -7.95
CA THR A 447 -52.77 -14.04 -9.04
C THR A 447 -52.83 -13.34 -10.41
N LYS A 448 -51.62 -12.90 -10.82
CA LYS A 448 -50.99 -12.78 -12.16
C LYS A 448 -50.77 -11.39 -12.76
N GLU A 449 -49.48 -11.14 -13.02
CA GLU A 449 -48.87 -10.46 -14.17
C GLU A 449 -49.03 -8.94 -14.35
N ALA A 450 -47.87 -8.30 -14.50
CA ALA A 450 -47.58 -7.04 -15.19
C ALA A 450 -48.34 -5.77 -14.76
N GLU A 451 -47.70 -4.96 -13.91
CA GLU A 451 -47.41 -3.54 -14.19
C GLU A 451 -46.49 -2.97 -13.08
N ASP A 452 -45.19 -2.86 -13.38
CA ASP A 452 -44.21 -2.11 -12.58
C ASP A 452 -43.15 -1.57 -13.55
N THR A 453 -43.52 -0.50 -14.28
CA THR A 453 -42.69 0.13 -15.30
C THR A 453 -42.14 1.49 -14.87
N GLU A 454 -42.06 1.75 -13.56
CA GLU A 454 -41.59 3.01 -12.98
C GLU A 454 -40.50 2.81 -11.90
N ASN A 455 -39.34 2.24 -12.28
CA ASN A 455 -38.06 2.45 -11.57
C ASN A 455 -36.82 1.92 -12.33
N LYS A 456 -36.69 2.19 -13.63
CA LYS A 456 -35.58 1.64 -14.46
C LYS A 456 -34.29 2.47 -14.48
N ASP A 457 -34.27 3.65 -13.84
CA ASP A 457 -33.09 4.55 -13.81
C ASP A 457 -32.10 4.22 -12.67
N GLY A 458 -32.40 3.21 -11.83
CA GLY A 458 -31.64 2.93 -10.59
C GLY A 458 -30.51 1.90 -10.68
N LEU A 459 -30.15 1.40 -11.87
CA LEU A 459 -29.29 0.21 -12.04
C LEU A 459 -27.89 0.46 -12.61
N GLU A 460 -27.53 1.71 -12.93
CA GLU A 460 -26.23 2.03 -13.53
C GLU A 460 -25.04 1.75 -12.59
N ASN A 461 -25.15 2.15 -11.32
CA ASN A 461 -24.07 2.03 -10.33
C ASN A 461 -23.94 0.61 -9.70
N VAL A 462 -24.54 -0.42 -10.32
CA VAL A 462 -24.47 -1.81 -9.84
C VAL A 462 -23.68 -2.69 -10.82
N ARG A 463 -22.85 -3.57 -10.26
CA ARG A 463 -22.09 -4.59 -10.99
C ARG A 463 -22.36 -5.96 -10.41
N ALA A 464 -22.35 -6.99 -11.25
CA ALA A 464 -22.21 -8.35 -10.78
C ALA A 464 -20.84 -8.50 -10.08
N ALA A 465 -20.72 -9.43 -9.13
CA ALA A 465 -19.52 -9.59 -8.32
C ALA A 465 -18.89 -10.98 -8.46
N ILE A 466 -17.56 -11.02 -8.57
CA ILE A 466 -16.76 -12.22 -8.36
C ILE A 466 -16.66 -12.42 -6.85
N HIS A 467 -17.50 -13.31 -6.31
CA HIS A 467 -17.49 -13.64 -4.87
C HIS A 467 -16.42 -14.68 -4.53
N MET A 468 -15.65 -14.39 -3.49
CA MET A 468 -14.56 -15.20 -2.95
C MET A 468 -14.58 -15.12 -1.40
N ASP A 469 -14.33 -16.23 -0.70
CA ASP A 469 -14.68 -16.38 0.73
C ASP A 469 -13.54 -16.89 1.63
N ALA A 470 -12.30 -16.83 1.15
CA ALA A 470 -11.12 -17.37 1.83
C ALA A 470 -9.91 -16.43 1.78
N MET A 471 -9.10 -16.45 2.84
CA MET A 471 -7.83 -15.73 2.94
C MET A 471 -6.89 -16.00 1.75
N ALA A 472 -6.95 -17.21 1.19
CA ALA A 472 -6.13 -17.62 0.05
C ALA A 472 -6.37 -16.84 -1.24
N PHE A 473 -7.56 -16.23 -1.44
CA PHE A 473 -7.80 -15.42 -2.63
C PHE A 473 -7.03 -14.10 -2.62
N GLY A 474 -6.65 -13.60 -1.44
CA GLY A 474 -5.82 -12.42 -1.29
C GLY A 474 -4.36 -12.76 -0.98
N MET A 475 -4.11 -13.44 0.14
CA MET A 475 -2.76 -13.85 0.56
C MET A 475 -2.15 -14.96 -0.33
N GLY A 476 -2.90 -15.50 -1.29
CA GLY A 476 -2.38 -16.34 -2.37
C GLY A 476 -1.93 -15.55 -3.62
N CYS A 477 -2.01 -14.22 -3.59
CA CYS A 477 -1.48 -13.34 -4.63
C CYS A 477 0.00 -13.03 -4.37
N CYS A 478 0.78 -12.84 -5.45
CA CYS A 478 2.20 -12.49 -5.41
C CYS A 478 2.42 -10.98 -5.57
N CYS A 479 3.51 -10.45 -5.01
CA CYS A 479 3.87 -9.04 -5.12
C CYS A 479 5.37 -8.73 -5.19
N LEU A 480 5.67 -7.44 -5.35
CA LEU A 480 7.01 -6.84 -5.26
C LEU A 480 7.04 -5.91 -4.04
N GLN A 481 7.91 -6.20 -3.08
CA GLN A 481 8.12 -5.37 -1.89
C GLN A 481 9.56 -4.85 -1.86
N ILE A 482 9.79 -3.71 -1.21
CA ILE A 482 11.14 -3.14 -1.05
C ILE A 482 11.32 -2.67 0.39
N THR A 483 12.28 -3.23 1.10
CA THR A 483 12.71 -2.75 2.42
C THR A 483 13.99 -1.94 2.28
N PHE A 484 14.06 -0.76 2.91
CA PHE A 484 15.26 0.06 2.98
C PHE A 484 15.52 0.55 4.41
N GLN A 485 16.79 0.66 4.76
CA GLN A 485 17.33 1.20 6.00
C GLN A 485 17.57 2.70 5.82
N ALA A 486 17.09 3.47 6.79
CA ALA A 486 17.32 4.91 6.89
C ALA A 486 18.51 5.20 7.81
N LYS A 487 19.09 6.40 7.71
CA LYS A 487 20.22 6.81 8.56
C LYS A 487 19.91 6.84 10.07
N ASP A 488 18.64 7.03 10.41
CA ASP A 488 18.13 7.19 11.77
C ASP A 488 16.59 7.08 11.85
N LEU A 489 16.09 7.21 13.09
CA LEU A 489 14.68 7.30 13.43
C LEU A 489 13.93 8.36 12.60
N ASP A 490 14.50 9.53 12.41
CA ASP A 490 13.83 10.69 11.81
C ASP A 490 13.66 10.51 10.29
N GLU A 491 14.72 10.10 9.59
CA GLU A 491 14.66 9.74 8.16
C GLU A 491 13.73 8.54 7.92
N SER A 492 13.71 7.55 8.82
CA SER A 492 12.83 6.37 8.66
C SER A 492 11.35 6.74 8.68
N ARG A 493 10.96 7.66 9.57
CA ARG A 493 9.60 8.20 9.71
C ARG A 493 9.25 9.11 8.53
N PHE A 494 10.16 10.01 8.15
CA PHE A 494 9.96 10.90 7.02
C PHE A 494 9.73 10.13 5.71
N ILE A 495 10.57 9.14 5.38
CA ILE A 495 10.38 8.35 4.15
C ILE A 495 9.15 7.43 4.22
N TYR A 496 8.76 6.92 5.40
CA TYR A 496 7.49 6.22 5.55
C TYR A 496 6.31 7.09 5.09
N ASP A 497 6.31 8.36 5.50
CA ASP A 497 5.28 9.31 5.12
C ASP A 497 5.32 9.67 3.63
N GLN A 498 6.49 9.97 3.07
CA GLN A 498 6.60 10.34 1.65
C GLN A 498 6.19 9.17 0.72
N LEU A 499 6.54 7.93 1.07
CA LEU A 499 6.16 6.76 0.27
C LEU A 499 4.67 6.40 0.38
N ALA A 500 3.97 6.81 1.43
CA ALA A 500 2.53 6.57 1.51
C ALA A 500 1.75 7.27 0.39
N VAL A 501 2.21 8.45 -0.05
CA VAL A 501 1.66 9.18 -1.20
C VAL A 501 1.97 8.46 -2.51
N MET A 502 3.15 7.84 -2.62
CA MET A 502 3.56 7.05 -3.79
C MET A 502 2.89 5.67 -3.89
N ALA A 503 2.36 5.13 -2.80
CA ALA A 503 1.74 3.80 -2.77
C ALA A 503 0.67 3.57 -3.85
N PRO A 504 -0.37 4.41 -4.01
CA PRO A 504 -1.37 4.26 -5.07
C PRO A 504 -0.80 4.48 -6.48
N ILE A 505 0.16 5.41 -6.62
CA ILE A 505 0.79 5.74 -7.91
C ILE A 505 1.53 4.52 -8.47
N MET A 506 2.37 3.91 -7.64
CA MET A 506 3.14 2.72 -8.00
C MET A 506 2.23 1.49 -8.18
N MET A 507 1.16 1.36 -7.40
CA MET A 507 0.17 0.29 -7.58
C MET A 507 -0.52 0.37 -8.96
N ALA A 508 -0.96 1.57 -9.36
CA ALA A 508 -1.58 1.76 -10.68
C ALA A 508 -0.62 1.45 -11.83
N LEU A 509 0.64 1.90 -11.75
CA LEU A 509 1.68 1.62 -12.75
C LEU A 509 2.05 0.14 -12.88
N THR A 510 1.97 -0.62 -11.78
CA THR A 510 2.35 -2.04 -11.71
C THR A 510 1.18 -3.00 -11.97
N ALA A 511 -0.06 -2.52 -12.01
CA ALA A 511 -1.31 -3.28 -12.16
C ALA A 511 -1.21 -4.60 -12.97
N SER A 512 -1.44 -5.74 -12.31
CA SER A 512 -1.15 -7.09 -12.84
C SER A 512 -2.25 -8.13 -12.50
N THR A 513 -3.39 -7.71 -11.92
CA THR A 513 -4.44 -8.59 -11.38
C THR A 513 -5.82 -8.36 -12.03
N PRO A 514 -6.05 -8.80 -13.29
CA PRO A 514 -7.33 -8.64 -13.99
C PRO A 514 -8.21 -9.90 -14.03
N VAL A 515 -7.74 -11.04 -13.48
CA VAL A 515 -8.44 -12.33 -13.50
C VAL A 515 -8.54 -12.88 -12.10
N LEU A 516 -9.74 -13.33 -11.70
CA LEU A 516 -10.00 -13.91 -10.39
C LEU A 516 -11.00 -15.05 -10.54
N LYS A 517 -10.71 -16.21 -9.94
CA LYS A 517 -11.65 -17.34 -9.85
C LYS A 517 -12.28 -17.73 -11.19
N GLY A 518 -11.45 -17.80 -12.23
CA GLY A 518 -11.86 -18.14 -13.60
C GLY A 518 -12.66 -17.05 -14.31
N ARG A 519 -12.69 -15.81 -13.80
CA ARG A 519 -13.46 -14.69 -14.37
C ARG A 519 -12.60 -13.44 -14.59
N LEU A 520 -12.91 -12.65 -15.62
CA LEU A 520 -12.34 -11.31 -15.78
C LEU A 520 -12.92 -10.35 -14.74
N ALA A 521 -12.07 -9.75 -13.91
CA ALA A 521 -12.45 -8.71 -12.95
C ALA A 521 -12.51 -7.33 -13.62
N ASP A 522 -13.37 -6.41 -13.19
CA ASP A 522 -13.43 -5.04 -13.70
C ASP A 522 -12.49 -4.07 -12.94
N THR A 523 -11.42 -4.64 -12.41
CA THR A 523 -10.32 -3.99 -11.69
C THR A 523 -9.00 -4.61 -12.16
N ASP A 524 -7.88 -3.91 -11.96
CA ASP A 524 -6.56 -4.36 -12.43
C ASP A 524 -5.53 -4.63 -11.31
N CYS A 525 -5.87 -4.40 -10.03
CA CYS A 525 -4.95 -4.48 -8.88
C CYS A 525 -5.48 -5.37 -7.74
N ARG A 526 -4.57 -6.05 -7.02
CA ARG A 526 -4.93 -7.03 -5.97
C ARG A 526 -5.32 -6.43 -4.62
N TRP A 527 -5.02 -5.16 -4.35
CA TRP A 527 -4.95 -4.63 -2.98
C TRP A 527 -6.25 -4.77 -2.17
N GLY A 528 -7.40 -4.39 -2.73
CA GLY A 528 -8.71 -4.56 -2.11
C GLY A 528 -9.09 -6.02 -1.89
N ILE A 529 -8.60 -6.93 -2.73
CA ILE A 529 -8.79 -8.38 -2.60
C ILE A 529 -8.06 -8.88 -1.36
N ILE A 530 -6.79 -8.47 -1.17
CA ILE A 530 -6.02 -8.86 0.02
C ILE A 530 -6.62 -8.21 1.27
N SER A 531 -7.00 -6.93 1.19
CA SER A 531 -7.68 -6.19 2.24
C SER A 531 -8.91 -6.93 2.78
N GLU A 532 -9.82 -7.36 1.90
CA GLU A 532 -11.03 -8.11 2.28
C GLU A 532 -10.71 -9.56 2.71
N SER A 533 -9.65 -10.18 2.18
CA SER A 533 -9.26 -11.57 2.49
C SER A 533 -8.75 -11.81 3.92
N VAL A 534 -8.29 -10.75 4.61
CA VAL A 534 -7.84 -10.81 6.02
C VAL A 534 -8.54 -9.80 6.91
N ASP A 535 -9.69 -9.28 6.48
CA ASP A 535 -10.53 -8.42 7.31
C ASP A 535 -11.16 -9.24 8.45
N ASP A 536 -10.58 -9.12 9.64
CA ASP A 536 -10.97 -9.83 10.85
C ASP A 536 -11.98 -9.08 11.71
N ARG A 537 -12.43 -7.89 11.27
CA ARG A 537 -13.37 -7.04 12.02
C ARG A 537 -14.66 -7.79 12.35
N THR A 538 -15.15 -7.68 13.57
CA THR A 538 -16.51 -8.13 13.94
C THR A 538 -17.57 -7.34 13.16
N VAL A 539 -18.83 -7.77 13.22
CA VAL A 539 -19.94 -7.02 12.62
C VAL A 539 -20.10 -5.64 13.30
N ALA A 540 -19.97 -5.58 14.64
CA ALA A 540 -19.90 -4.33 15.40
C ALA A 540 -18.72 -3.42 15.01
N GLU A 541 -17.51 -3.95 14.84
CA GLU A 541 -16.33 -3.16 14.40
C GLU A 541 -16.50 -2.60 12.97
N ARG A 542 -17.36 -3.21 12.14
CA ARG A 542 -17.76 -2.67 10.82
C ARG A 542 -18.92 -1.67 10.89
N GLY A 543 -19.41 -1.33 12.08
CA GLY A 543 -20.40 -0.27 12.30
C GLY A 543 -21.85 -0.73 12.29
N LYS A 544 -22.12 -2.04 12.40
CA LYS A 544 -23.47 -2.62 12.42
C LYS A 544 -23.82 -3.15 13.81
N GLN A 545 -25.11 -3.25 14.14
CA GLN A 545 -25.52 -3.96 15.35
C GLN A 545 -25.60 -5.46 15.07
N ASP A 546 -25.00 -6.28 15.93
CA ASP A 546 -24.98 -7.75 15.82
C ASP A 546 -25.61 -8.48 17.02
N GLY A 547 -26.01 -7.73 18.05
CA GLY A 547 -26.56 -8.30 19.28
C GLY A 547 -25.55 -9.09 20.12
N VAL A 548 -24.25 -8.96 19.84
CA VAL A 548 -23.18 -9.62 20.59
C VAL A 548 -22.74 -8.74 21.75
N GLU A 549 -22.83 -9.30 22.97
CA GLU A 549 -22.40 -8.62 24.19
C GLU A 549 -20.90 -8.24 24.16
N PRO A 550 -20.49 -7.09 24.75
CA PRO A 550 -19.12 -6.62 24.69
C PRO A 550 -18.12 -7.60 25.36
N GLN A 551 -17.15 -8.11 24.61
CA GLN A 551 -16.18 -9.11 25.09
C GLN A 551 -14.89 -8.45 25.61
N THR A 552 -14.66 -8.47 26.93
CA THR A 552 -13.56 -7.74 27.60
C THR A 552 -12.15 -8.10 27.15
N GLU A 553 -11.98 -9.29 26.61
CA GLU A 553 -10.73 -9.86 26.11
C GLU A 553 -10.30 -9.24 24.78
N LEU A 554 -11.27 -8.88 23.93
CA LEU A 554 -11.05 -8.32 22.60
C LEU A 554 -10.66 -6.84 22.67
N ALA A 555 -9.85 -6.41 21.70
CA ALA A 555 -9.53 -4.99 21.55
C ALA A 555 -10.81 -4.18 21.30
N GLY A 556 -10.95 -3.04 21.98
CA GLY A 556 -12.19 -2.24 21.90
C GLY A 556 -13.49 -3.01 22.26
N LYS A 557 -13.38 -4.07 23.07
CA LYS A 557 -14.44 -5.04 23.39
C LYS A 557 -15.05 -5.78 22.20
N GLY A 558 -14.40 -5.75 21.03
CA GLY A 558 -14.95 -6.23 19.76
C GLY A 558 -16.10 -5.39 19.21
N GLN A 559 -16.24 -4.13 19.68
CA GLN A 559 -17.33 -3.21 19.32
C GLN A 559 -16.87 -1.81 18.89
N ARG A 560 -15.63 -1.41 19.18
CA ARG A 560 -15.04 -0.15 18.71
C ARG A 560 -15.11 -0.10 17.18
N TYR A 561 -15.70 0.94 16.59
CA TYR A 561 -15.72 1.07 15.14
C TYR A 561 -14.30 1.17 14.53
N ILE A 562 -14.05 0.45 13.43
CA ILE A 562 -12.77 0.47 12.71
C ILE A 562 -12.99 0.60 11.19
N ASN A 563 -12.57 1.73 10.63
CA ASN A 563 -12.79 2.12 9.22
C ASN A 563 -12.22 1.11 8.21
N LYS A 564 -10.97 0.67 8.44
CA LYS A 564 -10.16 -0.12 7.49
C LYS A 564 -9.99 -1.56 7.96
N SER A 565 -9.71 -2.48 7.03
CA SER A 565 -9.17 -3.81 7.37
C SER A 565 -7.81 -3.67 8.06
N ARG A 566 -7.31 -4.73 8.70
CA ARG A 566 -5.92 -4.77 9.20
C ARG A 566 -4.88 -4.91 8.08
N TYR A 567 -5.35 -5.21 6.86
CA TYR A 567 -4.60 -5.01 5.62
C TYR A 567 -5.25 -3.84 4.85
N ASP A 568 -4.62 -2.68 4.83
CA ASP A 568 -5.09 -1.51 4.06
C ASP A 568 -4.01 -0.42 3.98
N CYS A 569 -4.24 0.64 3.21
CA CYS A 569 -3.39 1.83 3.22
C CYS A 569 -3.19 2.42 4.63
N ILE A 570 -2.08 3.15 4.84
CA ILE A 570 -1.71 3.69 6.15
C ILE A 570 -2.84 4.52 6.78
N SER A 571 -2.87 4.55 8.12
CA SER A 571 -3.87 5.31 8.87
C SER A 571 -3.36 6.64 9.41
N ALA A 572 -2.05 6.83 9.50
CA ALA A 572 -1.43 8.02 10.06
C ALA A 572 -0.05 8.24 9.42
N TYR A 573 0.24 9.49 9.06
CA TYR A 573 1.59 10.00 8.96
C TYR A 573 2.25 10.07 10.34
N ILE A 574 3.53 9.76 10.41
CA ILE A 574 4.25 9.46 11.66
C ILE A 574 5.49 10.31 11.89
N TYR A 575 6.00 11.06 10.91
CA TYR A 575 7.04 12.06 11.16
C TYR A 575 6.46 13.21 12.00
N GLN A 576 7.29 13.90 12.77
CA GLN A 576 6.85 15.04 13.60
C GLN A 576 7.69 16.33 13.39
N GLY A 577 8.77 16.28 12.59
CA GLY A 577 9.72 17.39 12.51
C GLY A 577 10.67 17.45 13.71
N VAL A 578 11.53 18.47 13.71
CA VAL A 578 12.49 18.75 14.79
C VAL A 578 11.95 19.91 15.62
N ASP A 579 12.03 19.79 16.95
CA ASP A 579 11.54 20.80 17.91
C ASP A 579 12.26 22.15 17.68
N GLU A 580 11.51 23.27 17.62
CA GLU A 580 11.96 24.56 17.05
C GLU A 580 13.17 25.20 17.77
N ILE A 581 13.53 24.69 18.95
CA ILE A 581 14.44 25.35 19.89
C ILE A 581 15.93 25.07 19.61
N THR A 582 16.29 24.00 18.88
CA THR A 582 17.70 23.53 18.85
C THR A 582 18.40 23.47 17.49
N ASP A 583 17.72 23.36 16.34
CA ASP A 583 18.43 23.35 15.05
C ASP A 583 17.67 23.93 13.85
N SER A 584 17.73 25.26 13.72
CA SER A 584 17.23 26.01 12.56
C SER A 584 18.03 25.80 11.25
N LYS A 585 18.98 24.85 11.22
CA LYS A 585 19.80 24.55 10.03
C LYS A 585 19.39 23.28 9.28
N THR A 586 18.46 22.48 9.82
CA THR A 586 17.90 21.34 9.09
C THR A 586 16.53 21.72 8.52
N GLY A 587 16.40 21.76 7.19
CA GLY A 587 15.19 22.22 6.45
C GLY A 587 13.92 21.37 6.64
N MET A 588 13.96 20.39 7.54
CA MET A 588 12.87 19.45 7.81
C MET A 588 11.89 19.94 8.90
N ALA A 589 12.24 20.96 9.69
CA ALA A 589 11.45 21.41 10.84
C ALA A 589 10.02 21.87 10.47
N ASN A 590 9.83 22.57 9.35
CA ASN A 590 8.56 23.21 8.98
C ASN A 590 7.52 22.28 8.32
N ARG A 591 7.70 20.95 8.35
CA ARG A 591 7.04 20.04 7.40
C ARG A 591 5.85 19.24 7.92
N VAL A 592 5.61 19.19 9.23
CA VAL A 592 4.52 18.38 9.82
C VAL A 592 3.49 19.25 10.52
N LEU A 593 2.49 19.67 9.75
CA LEU A 593 1.21 20.06 10.31
C LEU A 593 0.36 18.80 10.46
N ASN A 594 -0.19 18.58 11.66
CA ASN A 594 -1.16 17.51 11.99
C ASN A 594 -2.50 17.64 11.21
N MET A 595 -2.54 18.44 10.15
CA MET A 595 -3.67 18.67 9.26
C MET A 595 -3.79 17.62 8.15
N TYR A 596 -2.69 16.92 7.79
CA TYR A 596 -2.73 15.87 6.75
C TYR A 596 -3.26 14.53 7.28
N ASN A 597 -3.24 14.31 8.60
CA ASN A 597 -3.90 13.17 9.27
C ASN A 597 -5.41 13.41 9.36
N ASP A 598 -6.06 13.56 8.22
CA ASP A 598 -7.40 14.14 8.09
C ASP A 598 -8.55 13.10 8.14
N ILE A 599 -8.20 11.83 8.32
CA ILE A 599 -9.12 10.69 8.46
C ILE A 599 -9.33 10.29 9.93
N HIS A 600 -10.40 9.54 10.22
CA HIS A 600 -10.61 9.04 11.58
C HIS A 600 -9.61 7.93 11.95
N ILE A 601 -8.80 8.19 12.99
CA ILE A 601 -7.82 7.25 13.53
C ILE A 601 -8.33 6.72 14.88
N PRO A 602 -8.97 5.54 14.93
CA PRO A 602 -9.27 4.88 16.19
C PRO A 602 -7.96 4.42 16.85
N ILE A 603 -7.81 4.66 18.15
CA ILE A 603 -6.61 4.31 18.92
C ILE A 603 -6.98 3.51 20.17
N ASP A 604 -6.02 2.75 20.69
CA ASP A 604 -6.11 2.21 22.03
C ASP A 604 -5.59 3.21 23.06
N GLU A 605 -6.49 3.80 23.85
CA GLU A 605 -6.17 4.90 24.77
C GLU A 605 -5.21 4.48 25.89
N GLU A 606 -5.34 3.26 26.44
CA GLU A 606 -4.40 2.74 27.45
C GLU A 606 -2.97 2.66 26.87
N SER A 607 -2.85 2.15 25.64
CA SER A 607 -1.58 2.10 24.90
C SER A 607 -1.02 3.49 24.60
N TYR A 608 -1.85 4.43 24.12
CA TYR A 608 -1.45 5.81 23.82
C TYR A 608 -0.89 6.52 25.07
N GLN A 609 -1.62 6.47 26.19
CA GLN A 609 -1.18 7.10 27.44
C GLN A 609 0.13 6.47 27.99
N LEU A 610 0.32 5.16 27.82
CA LEU A 610 1.55 4.48 28.20
C LEU A 610 2.76 4.93 27.35
N LEU A 611 2.58 5.07 26.04
CA LEU A 611 3.61 5.56 25.10
C LEU A 611 3.99 7.01 25.40
N ARG A 612 2.99 7.89 25.59
CA ARG A 612 3.20 9.31 25.94
C ARG A 612 3.91 9.46 27.29
N LYS A 613 3.55 8.67 28.30
CA LYS A 613 4.23 8.63 29.60
C LYS A 613 5.68 8.16 29.50
N ALA A 614 6.01 7.31 28.52
CA ALA A 614 7.37 6.88 28.23
C ALA A 614 8.21 7.92 27.44
N GLY A 615 7.66 9.10 27.14
CA GLY A 615 8.36 10.18 26.43
C GLY A 615 8.36 10.02 24.91
N ILE A 616 7.57 9.11 24.35
CA ILE A 616 7.40 8.95 22.90
C ILE A 616 6.46 10.04 22.39
N ASP A 617 6.79 10.69 21.27
CA ASP A 617 6.05 11.84 20.74
C ASP A 617 4.59 11.53 20.32
N PRO A 618 3.70 12.53 20.20
CA PRO A 618 2.30 12.32 19.82
C PRO A 618 2.08 11.53 18.53
N ALA A 619 2.79 11.86 17.43
CA ALA A 619 2.55 11.24 16.13
C ALA A 619 2.88 9.73 16.15
N LEU A 620 4.06 9.37 16.66
CA LEU A 620 4.47 7.98 16.81
C LEU A 620 3.61 7.24 17.85
N SER A 621 3.23 7.91 18.95
CA SER A 621 2.33 7.32 19.94
C SER A 621 0.95 7.01 19.36
N GLN A 622 0.40 7.90 18.51
CA GLN A 622 -0.88 7.70 17.84
C GLN A 622 -0.83 6.53 16.86
N HIS A 623 0.26 6.43 16.07
CA HIS A 623 0.47 5.32 15.14
C HIS A 623 0.53 3.97 15.86
N ILE A 624 1.37 3.83 16.89
CA ILE A 624 1.50 2.57 17.63
C ILE A 624 0.19 2.24 18.36
N ALA A 625 -0.46 3.21 19.01
CA ALA A 625 -1.76 2.99 19.63
C ALA A 625 -2.88 2.61 18.63
N HIS A 626 -2.77 3.04 17.36
CA HIS A 626 -3.66 2.59 16.29
C HIS A 626 -3.44 1.12 15.93
N LEU A 627 -2.19 0.65 15.81
CA LEU A 627 -1.92 -0.76 15.52
C LEU A 627 -2.47 -1.70 16.60
N PHE A 628 -2.44 -1.24 17.86
CA PHE A 628 -2.92 -1.98 19.04
C PHE A 628 -4.45 -1.93 19.26
N ILE A 629 -5.23 -1.35 18.33
CA ILE A 629 -6.69 -1.59 18.27
C ILE A 629 -7.02 -3.00 17.75
N ARG A 630 -6.04 -3.74 17.25
CA ARG A 630 -6.20 -5.10 16.72
C ARG A 630 -5.89 -6.14 17.79
N ASP A 631 -6.52 -7.31 17.66
CA ASP A 631 -6.13 -8.49 18.42
C ASP A 631 -4.96 -9.23 17.75
N PRO A 632 -4.12 -9.92 18.54
CA PRO A 632 -3.12 -10.84 18.00
C PRO A 632 -3.83 -12.10 17.45
N LEU A 633 -3.50 -12.48 16.21
CA LEU A 633 -4.14 -13.60 15.52
C LEU A 633 -3.30 -14.89 15.53
N VAL A 634 -2.00 -14.79 15.82
CA VAL A 634 -1.11 -15.94 16.01
C VAL A 634 -0.32 -15.72 17.28
N VAL A 635 -0.50 -16.62 18.23
CA VAL A 635 0.17 -16.63 19.54
C VAL A 635 0.62 -18.05 19.79
N PHE A 636 1.89 -18.25 20.15
CA PHE A 636 2.43 -19.59 20.43
C PHE A 636 2.19 -20.02 21.88
N GLU A 637 2.16 -21.33 22.13
CA GLU A 637 2.18 -21.85 23.50
C GLU A 637 3.49 -21.44 24.21
N GLY A 638 3.41 -21.15 25.51
CA GLY A 638 4.51 -20.57 26.29
C GLY A 638 4.69 -19.05 26.11
N ALA A 639 4.03 -18.42 25.13
CA ALA A 639 4.24 -17.00 24.84
C ALA A 639 3.90 -16.06 26.01
N VAL A 640 3.04 -16.45 26.95
CA VAL A 640 2.66 -15.61 28.11
C VAL A 640 3.55 -15.87 29.32
N GLU A 641 4.08 -17.08 29.43
CA GLU A 641 4.83 -17.57 30.57
C GLU A 641 6.36 -17.43 30.39
N GLU A 642 6.86 -17.42 29.16
CA GLU A 642 8.29 -17.54 28.82
C GLU A 642 8.88 -16.30 28.11
N VAL A 643 8.04 -15.38 27.61
CA VAL A 643 8.50 -14.19 26.88
C VAL A 643 8.84 -13.08 27.85
N ASP A 644 10.08 -12.57 27.74
CA ASP A 644 10.56 -11.41 28.49
C ASP A 644 10.26 -10.11 27.74
N ASP A 645 9.50 -9.22 28.39
CA ASP A 645 9.09 -7.92 27.86
C ASP A 645 10.24 -6.92 27.67
N GLU A 646 11.40 -7.13 28.30
CA GLU A 646 12.55 -6.22 28.17
C GLU A 646 13.47 -6.59 26.99
N THR A 647 13.72 -7.89 26.80
CA THR A 647 14.68 -8.39 25.80
C THR A 647 14.06 -8.87 24.49
N GLN A 648 12.81 -9.35 24.50
CA GLN A 648 12.15 -9.95 23.33
C GLN A 648 11.10 -9.00 22.72
N THR A 649 10.69 -9.30 21.48
CA THR A 649 9.69 -8.51 20.72
C THR A 649 8.50 -9.34 20.23
N GLU A 650 8.31 -10.57 20.72
CA GLU A 650 7.31 -11.51 20.19
C GLU A 650 5.87 -10.98 20.31
N HIS A 651 5.52 -10.28 21.39
CA HIS A 651 4.20 -9.68 21.57
C HIS A 651 4.00 -8.46 20.68
N PHE A 652 5.02 -7.59 20.54
CA PHE A 652 4.97 -6.47 19.59
C PHE A 652 4.80 -6.98 18.15
N GLU A 653 5.62 -7.94 17.73
CA GLU A 653 5.57 -8.52 16.38
C GLU A 653 4.29 -9.31 16.10
N SER A 654 3.62 -9.85 17.11
CA SER A 654 2.29 -10.48 16.93
C SER A 654 1.23 -9.51 16.39
N ILE A 655 1.36 -8.21 16.73
CA ILE A 655 0.52 -7.12 16.24
C ILE A 655 1.13 -6.47 14.99
N GLN A 656 2.42 -6.13 15.02
CA GLN A 656 3.10 -5.41 13.95
C GLN A 656 3.17 -6.22 12.64
N SER A 657 3.54 -7.51 12.71
CA SER A 657 3.60 -8.37 11.52
C SER A 657 2.22 -8.74 10.95
N THR A 658 1.13 -8.43 11.68
CA THR A 658 -0.26 -8.68 11.27
C THR A 658 -1.08 -7.39 11.06
N ASN A 659 -0.43 -6.23 11.07
CA ASN A 659 -0.93 -5.04 10.40
C ASN A 659 -0.14 -4.89 9.09
N TRP A 660 -0.83 -5.01 7.96
CA TRP A 660 -0.23 -5.06 6.63
C TRP A 660 -0.58 -3.80 5.87
N GLN A 661 0.24 -2.75 6.04
CA GLN A 661 -0.02 -1.46 5.45
C GLN A 661 0.65 -1.27 4.09
N SER A 662 0.25 -0.23 3.33
CA SER A 662 0.89 0.13 2.04
C SER A 662 2.36 0.52 2.19
N VAL A 663 2.70 1.05 3.36
CA VAL A 663 4.07 1.23 3.85
C VAL A 663 4.12 0.67 5.27
N ARG A 664 5.21 0.03 5.67
CA ARG A 664 5.44 -0.42 7.06
C ARG A 664 6.72 0.19 7.61
N TRP A 665 6.62 0.84 8.77
CA TRP A 665 7.76 1.32 9.54
C TRP A 665 8.27 0.20 10.47
N LYS A 666 9.58 -0.08 10.47
CA LYS A 666 10.17 -1.29 11.07
C LYS A 666 11.29 -0.92 12.05
N PRO A 667 11.08 -1.09 13.37
CA PRO A 667 12.15 -0.92 14.35
C PRO A 667 13.35 -1.86 14.10
N PRO A 668 14.54 -1.49 14.61
CA PRO A 668 15.66 -2.40 14.78
C PRO A 668 15.24 -3.65 15.60
N PRO A 669 15.59 -4.87 15.13
CA PRO A 669 15.36 -6.08 15.92
C PRO A 669 16.29 -6.12 17.16
N PRO A 670 15.95 -6.88 18.21
CA PRO A 670 16.90 -7.18 19.27
C PRO A 670 18.09 -7.97 18.70
N ARG A 671 19.31 -7.64 19.14
CA ARG A 671 20.52 -8.42 18.83
C ARG A 671 20.67 -9.50 19.91
N ASN A 672 20.71 -10.75 19.49
CA ASN A 672 20.82 -11.91 20.38
C ASN A 672 22.28 -12.35 20.54
N ASP A 673 23.10 -12.13 19.52
CA ASP A 673 24.55 -12.36 19.53
C ASP A 673 25.32 -11.08 19.15
N PRO A 674 26.48 -10.77 19.75
CA PRO A 674 27.32 -9.65 19.34
C PRO A 674 27.74 -9.67 17.86
N ASN A 675 27.76 -10.85 17.23
CA ASN A 675 28.08 -11.07 15.82
C ASN A 675 26.85 -10.96 14.89
N ASP A 676 25.63 -10.82 15.42
CA ASP A 676 24.43 -10.56 14.60
C ASP A 676 24.68 -9.31 13.72
N PRO A 677 24.35 -9.33 12.42
CA PRO A 677 24.48 -8.15 11.56
C PRO A 677 23.77 -6.93 12.16
N HIS A 678 24.37 -5.75 12.02
CA HIS A 678 23.70 -4.52 12.38
C HIS A 678 22.49 -4.27 11.48
N VAL A 679 21.38 -3.85 12.06
CA VAL A 679 20.12 -3.58 11.37
C VAL A 679 19.48 -2.34 11.99
N GLY A 680 19.43 -1.26 11.23
CA GLY A 680 18.91 0.03 11.62
C GLY A 680 17.40 0.17 11.53
N TRP A 681 16.95 1.41 11.69
CA TRP A 681 15.56 1.81 11.42
C TRP A 681 15.24 1.62 9.94
N ARG A 682 14.14 0.93 9.63
CA ARG A 682 13.78 0.59 8.26
C ARG A 682 12.35 0.98 7.94
N THR A 683 12.10 1.16 6.66
CA THR A 683 10.76 1.33 6.10
C THR A 683 10.62 0.42 4.89
N GLU A 684 9.42 -0.13 4.70
CA GLU A 684 9.10 -1.19 3.75
C GLU A 684 7.92 -0.76 2.88
N PHE A 685 8.10 -0.72 1.56
CA PHE A 685 7.12 -0.29 0.57
C PHE A 685 6.48 -1.51 -0.11
N ARG A 686 5.14 -1.56 -0.12
CA ARG A 686 4.41 -2.85 -0.22
C ARG A 686 3.28 -2.90 -1.26
N SER A 687 2.93 -1.78 -1.90
CA SER A 687 1.73 -1.72 -2.75
C SER A 687 1.90 -2.32 -4.15
N MET A 688 3.13 -2.40 -4.67
CA MET A 688 3.40 -2.81 -6.04
C MET A 688 2.99 -4.26 -6.33
N GLU A 689 2.48 -4.49 -7.52
CA GLU A 689 2.18 -5.82 -8.05
C GLU A 689 3.46 -6.47 -8.62
N ILE A 690 3.56 -7.80 -8.64
CA ILE A 690 4.69 -8.46 -9.31
C ILE A 690 4.53 -8.39 -10.84
N GLN A 691 5.62 -8.05 -11.53
CA GLN A 691 5.68 -7.91 -12.99
C GLN A 691 6.13 -9.22 -13.67
N LEU A 692 5.84 -9.36 -14.97
CA LEU A 692 6.11 -10.59 -15.72
C LEU A 692 7.61 -10.88 -15.87
N THR A 693 8.45 -9.85 -15.96
CA THR A 693 9.89 -9.99 -16.21
C THR A 693 10.76 -9.47 -15.06
N ASP A 694 11.98 -10.02 -14.93
CA ASP A 694 12.96 -9.53 -13.96
C ASP A 694 13.39 -8.08 -14.26
N PHE A 695 13.35 -7.66 -15.52
CA PHE A 695 13.61 -6.28 -15.95
C PHE A 695 12.57 -5.30 -15.39
N GLU A 696 11.28 -5.58 -15.56
CA GLU A 696 10.21 -4.68 -15.10
C GLU A 696 10.22 -4.55 -13.57
N ASN A 697 10.40 -5.67 -12.86
CA ASN A 697 10.53 -5.67 -11.41
C ASN A 697 11.76 -4.85 -10.96
N ALA A 698 12.92 -5.04 -11.59
CA ALA A 698 14.12 -4.27 -11.30
C ALA A 698 13.96 -2.76 -11.61
N ALA A 699 13.27 -2.40 -12.69
CA ALA A 699 13.02 -1.02 -13.07
C ALA A 699 12.23 -0.27 -11.98
N PHE A 700 11.11 -0.83 -11.53
CA PHE A 700 10.32 -0.23 -10.45
C PHE A 700 11.05 -0.25 -9.10
N THR A 701 11.86 -1.28 -8.82
CA THR A 701 12.73 -1.32 -7.64
C THR A 701 13.75 -0.19 -7.64
N VAL A 702 14.53 -0.05 -8.71
CA VAL A 702 15.58 0.97 -8.85
C VAL A 702 14.98 2.37 -8.83
N PHE A 703 13.86 2.60 -9.52
CA PHE A 703 13.15 3.88 -9.49
C PHE A 703 12.70 4.26 -8.07
N THR A 704 12.09 3.33 -7.33
CA THR A 704 11.62 3.61 -5.96
C THR A 704 12.78 3.99 -5.04
N VAL A 705 13.90 3.29 -5.11
CA VAL A 705 15.09 3.57 -4.29
C VAL A 705 15.71 4.92 -4.64
N LEU A 706 15.89 5.20 -5.93
CA LEU A 706 16.37 6.49 -6.42
C LEU A 706 15.44 7.62 -5.99
N LEU A 707 14.12 7.43 -6.05
CA LEU A 707 13.13 8.40 -5.58
C LEU A 707 13.28 8.70 -4.08
N THR A 708 13.57 7.71 -3.22
CA THR A 708 13.87 8.03 -1.79
C THR A 708 15.11 8.91 -1.64
N ARG A 709 16.11 8.76 -2.50
CA ARG A 709 17.33 9.57 -2.46
C ARG A 709 17.08 10.98 -2.99
N VAL A 710 16.37 11.11 -4.12
CA VAL A 710 15.88 12.39 -4.66
C VAL A 710 15.11 13.17 -3.60
N ILE A 711 14.17 12.51 -2.91
CA ILE A 711 13.36 13.12 -1.84
C ILE A 711 14.23 13.69 -0.71
N LEU A 712 15.27 12.99 -0.28
CA LEU A 712 16.14 13.45 0.81
C LEU A 712 17.18 14.48 0.36
N THR A 713 17.75 14.30 -0.83
CA THR A 713 18.82 15.16 -1.35
C THR A 713 18.30 16.50 -1.84
N PHE A 714 17.09 16.53 -2.41
CA PHE A 714 16.44 17.76 -2.88
C PHE A 714 15.39 18.29 -1.88
N ASP A 715 15.32 17.71 -0.68
CA ASP A 715 14.42 18.10 0.41
C ASP A 715 12.95 18.23 -0.07
N LEU A 716 12.44 17.19 -0.74
CA LEU A 716 11.10 17.20 -1.34
C LEU A 716 10.00 16.92 -0.32
N ASN A 717 8.83 17.50 -0.55
CA ASN A 717 7.60 17.33 0.21
C ASN A 717 6.48 16.85 -0.73
N LEU A 718 5.99 15.64 -0.50
CA LEU A 718 4.89 15.02 -1.22
C LEU A 718 3.58 15.01 -0.41
N TYR A 719 3.56 15.49 0.85
CA TYR A 719 2.38 15.38 1.73
C TYR A 719 1.11 15.92 1.06
N ILE A 720 0.05 15.13 1.15
CA ILE A 720 -1.34 15.50 0.83
C ILE A 720 -2.23 14.92 1.95
N PRO A 721 -3.48 15.37 2.12
CA PRO A 721 -4.37 14.79 3.13
C PRO A 721 -4.56 13.27 2.91
N LEU A 722 -4.54 12.46 3.98
CA LEU A 722 -4.69 11.01 3.90
C LEU A 722 -6.00 10.58 3.23
N SER A 723 -7.08 11.36 3.35
CA SER A 723 -8.33 11.14 2.61
C SER A 723 -8.14 11.13 1.09
N ARG A 724 -7.15 11.88 0.58
CA ARG A 724 -6.77 11.91 -0.84
C ARG A 724 -5.83 10.76 -1.21
N VAL A 725 -4.99 10.30 -0.28
CA VAL A 725 -4.22 9.05 -0.44
C VAL A 725 -5.17 7.84 -0.50
N ASP A 726 -6.16 7.78 0.38
CA ASP A 726 -7.22 6.76 0.39
C ASP A 726 -8.03 6.79 -0.91
N ALA A 727 -8.45 7.98 -1.38
CA ALA A 727 -9.13 8.14 -2.67
C ALA A 727 -8.26 7.66 -3.85
N ASN A 728 -6.97 8.00 -3.85
CA ASN A 728 -6.01 7.51 -4.84
C ASN A 728 -5.87 5.97 -4.82
N MET A 729 -5.90 5.34 -3.63
CA MET A 729 -5.89 3.87 -3.52
C MET A 729 -7.13 3.23 -4.15
N GLN A 730 -8.31 3.85 -4.00
CA GLN A 730 -9.52 3.40 -4.71
C GLN A 730 -9.40 3.59 -6.24
N ARG A 731 -8.94 4.76 -6.69
CA ARG A 731 -8.71 5.10 -8.11
C ARG A 731 -7.70 4.18 -8.80
N ALA A 732 -6.67 3.73 -8.08
CA ALA A 732 -5.65 2.83 -8.59
C ALA A 732 -6.14 1.40 -8.89
N HIS A 733 -7.34 1.00 -8.42
CA HIS A 733 -7.94 -0.29 -8.77
C HIS A 733 -8.60 -0.30 -10.15
N SER A 734 -9.00 0.87 -10.66
CA SER A 734 -9.81 0.99 -11.87
C SER A 734 -9.08 0.46 -13.11
N ARG A 735 -9.85 -0.11 -14.05
CA ARG A 735 -9.32 -0.63 -15.31
C ARG A 735 -8.52 0.44 -16.07
N ASN A 736 -7.27 0.13 -16.38
CA ASN A 736 -6.30 0.99 -17.06
C ASN A 736 -6.03 2.34 -16.36
N ALA A 737 -6.03 2.36 -15.02
CA ALA A 737 -5.75 3.55 -14.22
C ALA A 737 -4.36 4.16 -14.47
N ALA A 738 -3.36 3.38 -14.90
CA ALA A 738 -2.05 3.89 -15.30
C ALA A 738 -2.15 4.90 -16.46
N ALA A 739 -2.82 4.53 -17.56
CA ALA A 739 -2.88 5.38 -18.76
C ALA A 739 -4.04 6.39 -18.75
N LYS A 740 -5.13 6.10 -18.01
CA LYS A 740 -6.37 6.92 -18.03
C LYS A 740 -6.73 7.58 -16.71
N GLY A 741 -6.07 7.21 -15.62
CA GLY A 741 -6.40 7.70 -14.29
C GLY A 741 -5.84 9.08 -13.99
N LYS A 742 -6.49 9.75 -13.04
CA LYS A 742 -5.98 10.94 -12.38
C LYS A 742 -5.89 10.70 -10.88
N PHE A 743 -4.82 11.20 -10.28
CA PHE A 743 -4.51 11.04 -8.87
C PHE A 743 -4.25 12.40 -8.25
N PHE A 744 -4.66 12.59 -7.00
CA PHE A 744 -4.28 13.75 -6.21
C PHE A 744 -2.77 13.71 -5.95
N PHE A 745 -2.04 14.74 -6.35
CA PHE A 745 -0.58 14.83 -6.19
C PHE A 745 -0.14 16.26 -5.88
N ARG A 746 1.00 16.42 -5.19
CA ARG A 746 1.52 17.73 -4.79
C ARG A 746 1.93 18.56 -6.02
N ARG A 747 1.50 19.82 -6.09
CA ARG A 747 1.83 20.77 -7.17
C ARG A 747 3.27 21.25 -7.10
N HIS A 748 3.75 21.47 -5.88
CA HIS A 748 5.06 22.04 -5.58
C HIS A 748 5.72 21.18 -4.50
N MET A 749 6.79 20.46 -4.88
CA MET A 749 7.48 19.52 -3.98
C MET A 749 8.74 20.12 -3.33
N ALA A 750 9.39 21.10 -3.97
CA ALA A 750 10.57 21.75 -3.41
C ALA A 750 10.21 22.75 -2.29
N PRO A 751 11.17 23.14 -1.43
CA PRO A 751 11.00 24.27 -0.52
C PRO A 751 10.56 25.55 -1.25
N LEU A 752 9.72 26.35 -0.60
CA LEU A 752 9.33 27.68 -1.08
C LEU A 752 10.46 28.69 -0.84
N GLU A 753 10.66 29.65 -1.76
CA GLU A 753 11.64 30.73 -1.57
C GLU A 753 11.14 31.80 -0.57
N GLU A 754 12.04 32.64 -0.05
CA GLU A 754 11.66 33.69 0.91
C GLU A 754 10.72 34.73 0.28
N GLY A 755 9.49 34.83 0.79
CA GLY A 755 8.43 35.69 0.24
C GLY A 755 7.47 35.00 -0.73
N ASP A 756 7.65 33.70 -0.96
CA ASP A 756 6.73 32.84 -1.72
C ASP A 756 5.66 32.26 -0.78
N ASP A 757 4.38 32.48 -1.10
CA ASP A 757 3.29 31.92 -0.31
C ASP A 757 2.91 30.50 -0.73
N GLY A 758 3.33 30.03 -1.92
CA GLY A 758 2.95 28.74 -2.48
C GLY A 758 1.50 28.64 -2.99
N TYR A 759 0.72 29.73 -2.93
CA TYR A 759 -0.74 29.70 -3.16
C TYR A 759 -1.25 30.76 -4.14
N GLY A 760 -0.49 31.83 -4.41
CA GLY A 760 -0.60 32.57 -5.66
C GLY A 760 -0.65 34.10 -5.57
N VAL A 761 0.51 34.75 -5.53
CA VAL A 761 0.76 36.03 -6.24
C VAL A 761 2.12 36.02 -6.93
N ARG A 762 3.16 35.49 -6.27
CA ARG A 762 4.49 35.22 -6.83
C ARG A 762 4.98 33.86 -6.35
N TYR A 763 5.33 33.01 -7.31
CA TYR A 763 6.07 31.76 -7.10
C TYR A 763 6.87 31.59 -8.38
N THR A 764 8.20 31.67 -8.25
CA THR A 764 9.11 31.33 -9.33
C THR A 764 9.84 30.10 -8.86
N SER A 765 9.26 28.93 -9.13
CA SER A 765 9.85 27.63 -8.76
C SER A 765 11.34 27.62 -9.06
N MET A 766 12.17 27.04 -8.21
CA MET A 766 13.57 26.76 -8.56
C MET A 766 13.67 26.01 -9.91
N PHE A 767 12.67 25.19 -10.26
CA PHE A 767 12.58 24.49 -11.53
C PHE A 767 12.18 25.43 -12.69
N ALA A 768 11.24 26.35 -12.48
CA ALA A 768 10.86 27.36 -13.47
C ALA A 768 12.02 28.34 -13.75
N ARG A 769 12.77 28.73 -12.70
CA ARG A 769 14.02 29.49 -12.82
C ARG A 769 15.08 28.70 -13.58
N ALA A 770 15.24 27.40 -13.32
CA ALA A 770 16.20 26.57 -14.04
C ALA A 770 15.83 26.39 -15.53
N VAL A 771 14.55 26.18 -15.85
CA VAL A 771 14.05 26.02 -17.22
C VAL A 771 14.20 27.33 -18.02
N ASN A 772 13.93 28.48 -17.38
CA ASN A 772 14.06 29.80 -18.02
C ASN A 772 15.49 30.39 -17.95
N GLY A 773 16.40 29.74 -17.22
CA GLY A 773 17.72 30.25 -16.87
C GLY A 773 17.70 31.46 -15.93
N ASP A 774 18.88 32.00 -15.61
CA ASP A 774 19.03 33.27 -14.85
C ASP A 774 18.47 34.51 -15.58
N ALA A 775 17.73 34.31 -16.68
CA ALA A 775 16.95 35.32 -17.38
C ALA A 775 15.71 35.81 -16.59
N VAL A 776 15.60 35.52 -15.29
CA VAL A 776 14.90 36.40 -14.33
C VAL A 776 15.71 37.68 -14.13
N SER A 777 15.94 38.38 -15.26
CA SER A 777 16.47 39.73 -15.28
C SER A 777 15.46 40.64 -14.61
N THR A 778 15.94 41.53 -13.73
CA THR A 778 15.11 42.62 -13.15
C THR A 778 14.73 43.70 -14.18
N LYS A 779 14.95 43.44 -15.48
CA LYS A 779 14.44 44.19 -16.63
C LYS A 779 14.01 43.22 -17.73
N PRO A 780 12.81 43.39 -18.33
CA PRO A 780 12.33 42.51 -19.39
C PRO A 780 13.21 42.65 -20.63
N SER A 781 13.51 41.52 -21.27
CA SER A 781 14.22 41.49 -22.55
C SER A 781 13.76 40.34 -23.44
N GLY A 782 12.52 40.43 -23.92
CA GLY A 782 12.34 40.77 -25.33
C GLY A 782 12.76 39.67 -26.30
N HIS A 783 12.21 38.48 -26.12
CA HIS A 783 11.45 37.81 -27.18
C HIS A 783 10.42 36.86 -26.55
N ASP A 784 9.19 36.91 -27.10
CA ASP A 784 8.03 36.08 -26.74
C ASP A 784 7.41 36.30 -25.33
N ASP A 785 7.50 37.54 -24.82
CA ASP A 785 6.95 38.05 -23.54
C ASP A 785 5.39 38.18 -23.45
N GLU A 786 4.58 37.61 -24.37
CA GLU A 786 3.11 37.86 -24.37
C GLU A 786 2.27 37.05 -23.36
N ASP A 787 2.84 36.02 -22.74
CA ASP A 787 2.09 35.08 -21.88
C ASP A 787 2.46 35.14 -20.37
N ILE A 788 3.29 36.10 -19.94
CA ILE A 788 3.71 36.30 -18.53
C ILE A 788 3.22 37.66 -18.01
N ASP A 789 2.67 37.71 -16.79
CA ASP A 789 2.13 38.93 -16.19
C ASP A 789 3.16 39.83 -15.48
N GLU A 790 2.71 40.99 -14.99
CA GLU A 790 3.52 41.95 -14.20
C GLU A 790 4.10 41.38 -12.89
N ASN A 791 3.65 40.20 -12.46
CA ASN A 791 4.13 39.48 -11.29
C ASN A 791 5.05 38.30 -11.65
N GLY A 792 5.28 38.00 -12.93
CA GLY A 792 6.08 36.86 -13.39
C GLY A 792 5.30 35.54 -13.50
N VAL A 793 3.97 35.57 -13.53
CA VAL A 793 3.10 34.38 -13.57
C VAL A 793 2.61 34.13 -15.00
N SER A 794 2.80 32.91 -15.50
CA SER A 794 2.33 32.52 -16.83
C SER A 794 0.80 32.40 -16.91
N LYS A 795 0.26 32.66 -18.09
CA LYS A 795 -1.16 32.51 -18.42
C LYS A 795 -1.65 31.07 -18.29
N GLN A 796 -0.82 30.09 -18.62
CA GLN A 796 -1.11 28.67 -18.39
C GLN A 796 -1.26 28.37 -16.89
N ARG A 797 -0.37 28.93 -16.05
CA ARG A 797 -0.45 28.80 -14.59
C ARG A 797 -1.66 29.50 -13.99
N ARG A 798 -2.07 30.67 -14.50
CA ARG A 798 -3.34 31.35 -14.13
C ARG A 798 -4.59 30.56 -14.52
N GLN A 799 -4.51 29.68 -15.52
CA GLN A 799 -5.61 28.84 -16.00
C GLN A 799 -5.62 27.43 -15.40
N ALA A 800 -4.61 27.06 -14.60
CA ALA A 800 -4.61 25.81 -13.85
C ALA A 800 -5.83 25.78 -12.88
N PRO A 801 -6.58 24.66 -12.79
CA PRO A 801 -7.75 24.59 -11.91
C PRO A 801 -7.37 24.85 -10.45
N PHE A 802 -7.96 25.88 -9.84
CA PHE A 802 -7.82 26.14 -8.41
C PHE A 802 -8.90 25.37 -7.63
N ALA A 803 -8.52 24.81 -6.48
CA ALA A 803 -9.48 24.25 -5.54
C ALA A 803 -10.05 25.39 -4.68
N PRO A 804 -11.38 25.55 -4.55
CA PRO A 804 -11.93 26.56 -3.65
C PRO A 804 -11.69 26.14 -2.19
N GLY A 805 -10.72 26.77 -1.52
CA GLY A 805 -10.28 26.37 -0.18
C GLY A 805 -9.32 27.34 0.51
N ARG A 806 -8.88 26.98 1.73
CA ARG A 806 -7.74 27.62 2.42
C ARG A 806 -6.46 27.43 1.59
N TYR A 807 -5.44 28.22 1.91
CA TYR A 807 -4.06 28.10 1.43
C TYR A 807 -3.64 26.63 1.12
N GLU A 808 -3.49 25.77 2.12
CA GLU A 808 -3.02 24.38 1.91
C GLU A 808 -3.94 23.49 1.04
N GLU A 809 -5.24 23.79 0.88
CA GLU A 809 -6.12 23.05 -0.05
C GLU A 809 -5.75 23.30 -1.54
N ASN A 810 -4.90 24.30 -1.83
CA ASN A 810 -4.38 24.61 -3.16
C ASN A 810 -3.01 23.97 -3.46
N SER A 811 -2.43 23.21 -2.54
CA SER A 811 -1.06 22.67 -2.65
C SER A 811 -0.95 21.37 -3.46
N PHE A 812 -2.08 20.71 -3.70
CA PHE A 812 -2.21 19.48 -4.46
C PHE A 812 -3.32 19.62 -5.52
N GLU A 813 -3.23 18.85 -6.58
CA GLU A 813 -4.23 18.83 -7.66
C GLU A 813 -4.36 17.44 -8.27
N GLU A 814 -5.33 17.26 -9.16
CA GLU A 814 -5.41 16.05 -9.97
C GLU A 814 -4.39 16.06 -11.11
N MET A 815 -3.54 15.03 -11.15
CA MET A 815 -2.58 14.80 -12.22
C MET A 815 -2.75 13.39 -12.80
N THR A 816 -2.61 13.26 -14.10
CA THR A 816 -2.44 11.97 -14.79
C THR A 816 -1.10 11.34 -14.42
N MET A 817 -0.96 10.04 -14.66
CA MET A 817 0.31 9.34 -14.41
C MET A 817 1.47 9.91 -15.24
N ALA A 818 1.20 10.28 -16.49
CA ALA A 818 2.14 10.99 -17.36
C ALA A 818 2.60 12.31 -16.71
N GLU A 819 1.67 13.18 -16.31
CA GLU A 819 1.97 14.45 -15.64
C GLU A 819 2.82 14.26 -14.37
N ILE A 820 2.52 13.24 -13.53
CA ILE A 820 3.30 12.92 -12.33
C ILE A 820 4.74 12.49 -12.69
N MET A 821 4.91 11.68 -13.73
CA MET A 821 6.22 11.13 -14.08
C MET A 821 7.08 12.08 -14.91
N THR A 822 6.51 12.79 -15.90
CA THR A 822 7.27 13.60 -16.88
C THR A 822 7.14 15.11 -16.68
N GLY A 823 6.24 15.57 -15.80
CA GLY A 823 6.03 16.98 -15.51
C GLY A 823 4.69 17.52 -16.01
N LYS A 824 4.30 18.68 -15.46
CA LYS A 824 3.03 19.36 -15.75
C LYS A 824 3.22 20.87 -15.77
N GLY A 825 3.00 21.46 -16.94
CA GLY A 825 3.19 22.90 -17.17
C GLY A 825 4.63 23.36 -16.90
N ASP A 826 4.76 24.60 -16.45
CA ASP A 826 6.02 25.26 -16.09
C ASP A 826 6.41 25.13 -14.60
N TYR A 827 5.57 24.48 -13.78
CA TYR A 827 5.68 24.52 -12.31
C TYR A 827 5.95 23.17 -11.64
N PHE A 828 5.64 22.05 -12.31
CA PHE A 828 5.88 20.71 -11.78
C PHE A 828 6.84 19.94 -12.70
N PRO A 829 8.07 19.61 -12.27
CA PRO A 829 9.11 19.07 -13.15
C PRO A 829 8.96 17.57 -13.50
N GLY A 830 8.11 16.82 -12.79
CA GLY A 830 8.01 15.37 -12.94
C GLY A 830 9.04 14.58 -12.13
N LEU A 831 8.67 13.37 -11.71
CA LEU A 831 9.54 12.52 -10.91
C LEU A 831 10.74 11.97 -11.69
N ILE A 832 10.59 11.67 -12.99
CA ILE A 832 11.67 11.12 -13.82
C ILE A 832 12.78 12.18 -14.07
N PRO A 833 12.46 13.42 -14.48
CA PRO A 833 13.47 14.48 -14.58
C PRO A 833 14.20 14.77 -13.26
N LEU A 834 13.52 14.67 -12.11
CA LEU A 834 14.17 14.79 -10.79
C LEU A 834 15.13 13.63 -10.49
N VAL A 835 14.79 12.40 -10.87
CA VAL A 835 15.72 11.25 -10.79
C VAL A 835 16.94 11.48 -11.71
N GLN A 836 16.74 11.96 -12.93
CA GLN A 836 17.84 12.28 -13.86
C GLN A 836 18.78 13.35 -13.28
N ALA A 837 18.23 14.45 -12.77
CA ALA A 837 19.00 15.51 -12.11
C ALA A 837 19.80 14.99 -10.89
N TYR A 838 19.25 14.04 -10.13
CA TYR A 838 19.98 13.40 -9.03
C TYR A 838 21.12 12.49 -9.53
N LEU A 839 20.92 11.74 -10.62
CA LEU A 839 21.97 10.92 -11.24
C LEU A 839 23.12 11.78 -11.78
N ASP A 840 22.81 12.97 -12.31
CA ASP A 840 23.82 13.96 -12.72
C ASP A 840 24.53 14.56 -11.50
N HIS A 841 23.80 14.93 -10.44
CA HIS A 841 24.36 15.47 -9.20
C HIS A 841 25.38 14.53 -8.54
N ILE A 842 25.09 13.22 -8.47
CA ILE A 842 26.03 12.22 -7.91
C ILE A 842 27.15 11.82 -8.87
N ASN A 843 27.22 12.39 -10.08
CA ASN A 843 28.14 11.99 -11.14
C ASN A 843 28.07 10.48 -11.45
N CYS A 844 26.84 9.97 -11.66
CA CYS A 844 26.59 8.56 -11.94
C CYS A 844 27.42 8.08 -13.15
N ASP A 845 28.09 6.94 -13.00
CA ASP A 845 28.94 6.39 -14.06
C ASP A 845 28.13 6.02 -15.31
N SER A 846 28.75 6.12 -16.49
CA SER A 846 28.04 5.97 -17.77
C SER A 846 27.43 4.58 -17.99
N ILE A 847 27.95 3.53 -17.35
CA ILE A 847 27.44 2.16 -17.47
C ILE A 847 26.16 2.02 -16.63
N SER A 848 26.20 2.46 -15.38
CA SER A 848 25.02 2.51 -14.51
C SER A 848 23.95 3.41 -15.11
N ARG A 849 24.32 4.63 -15.54
CA ARG A 849 23.40 5.60 -16.14
C ARG A 849 22.69 5.04 -17.38
N GLN A 850 23.41 4.39 -18.31
CA GLN A 850 22.82 3.81 -19.50
C GLN A 850 21.70 2.79 -19.19
N ARG A 851 21.86 1.95 -18.15
CA ARG A 851 20.82 0.99 -17.76
C ARG A 851 19.68 1.65 -17.00
N ILE A 852 19.98 2.64 -16.15
CA ILE A 852 18.95 3.38 -15.41
C ILE A 852 18.08 4.19 -16.36
N ASP A 853 18.65 4.85 -17.38
CA ASP A 853 17.88 5.58 -18.39
C ASP A 853 16.92 4.65 -19.16
N GLN A 854 17.28 3.38 -19.39
CA GLN A 854 16.36 2.37 -19.96
C GLN A 854 15.20 2.01 -19.01
N TYR A 855 15.44 1.93 -17.71
CA TYR A 855 14.37 1.74 -16.72
C TYR A 855 13.45 2.96 -16.66
N LEU A 856 14.00 4.17 -16.73
CA LEU A 856 13.25 5.42 -16.72
C LEU A 856 12.41 5.60 -18.00
N ASP A 857 12.96 5.31 -19.19
CA ASP A 857 12.21 5.27 -20.46
C ASP A 857 11.03 4.29 -20.38
N PHE A 858 11.27 3.08 -19.88
CA PHE A 858 10.22 2.08 -19.69
C PHE A 858 9.09 2.58 -18.76
N ILE A 859 9.41 3.18 -17.62
CA ILE A 859 8.42 3.73 -16.68
C ILE A 859 7.67 4.90 -17.31
N GLN A 860 8.37 5.80 -18.01
CA GLN A 860 7.76 6.90 -18.75
C GLN A 860 6.75 6.39 -19.78
N ARG A 861 7.12 5.41 -20.59
CA ARG A 861 6.28 4.84 -21.64
C ARG A 861 5.07 4.08 -21.08
N ARG A 862 5.18 3.50 -19.87
CA ARG A 862 4.02 2.96 -19.14
C ARG A 862 3.13 4.06 -18.56
N ALA A 863 3.71 5.15 -18.05
CA ALA A 863 2.98 6.30 -17.50
C ALA A 863 2.21 7.10 -18.57
N THR A 864 2.74 7.19 -19.80
CA THR A 864 2.06 7.81 -20.95
C THR A 864 1.03 6.90 -21.64
N GLY A 865 0.98 5.62 -21.26
CA GLY A 865 0.09 4.62 -21.87
C GLY A 865 0.57 4.07 -23.22
N GLU A 866 1.81 4.34 -23.62
CA GLU A 866 2.45 3.70 -24.79
C GLU A 866 2.67 2.20 -24.55
N LEU A 867 3.08 1.83 -23.33
CA LEU A 867 3.24 0.44 -22.88
C LEU A 867 2.15 0.05 -21.89
N VAL A 868 1.32 -0.94 -22.26
CA VAL A 868 0.18 -1.37 -21.43
C VAL A 868 0.63 -2.13 -20.19
N THR A 869 -0.08 -2.01 -19.08
CA THR A 869 0.22 -2.78 -17.86
C THR A 869 0.04 -4.29 -18.07
N PRO A 870 0.70 -5.16 -17.27
CA PRO A 870 0.46 -6.61 -17.33
C PRO A 870 -1.03 -6.97 -17.19
N ALA A 871 -1.81 -6.26 -16.36
CA ALA A 871 -3.25 -6.48 -16.26
C ALA A 871 -3.99 -6.19 -17.58
N SER A 872 -3.67 -5.08 -18.24
CA SER A 872 -4.24 -4.73 -19.54
C SER A 872 -3.87 -5.77 -20.61
N TRP A 873 -2.61 -6.24 -20.61
CA TRP A 873 -2.16 -7.27 -21.54
C TRP A 873 -2.82 -8.64 -21.30
N ILE A 874 -2.87 -9.13 -20.04
CA ILE A 874 -3.51 -10.40 -19.68
C ILE A 874 -5.00 -10.38 -20.10
N ARG A 875 -5.70 -9.27 -19.84
CA ARG A 875 -7.09 -9.07 -20.25
C ARG A 875 -7.25 -9.14 -21.77
N ASN A 876 -6.38 -8.48 -22.52
CA ASN A 876 -6.41 -8.51 -23.98
C ASN A 876 -6.04 -9.89 -24.55
N PHE A 877 -5.06 -10.59 -23.96
CA PHE A 877 -4.70 -11.96 -24.30
C PHE A 877 -5.94 -12.87 -24.21
N ILE A 878 -6.65 -12.84 -23.08
CA ILE A 878 -7.88 -13.61 -22.87
C ILE A 878 -8.96 -13.23 -23.89
N ARG A 879 -9.24 -11.93 -24.08
CA ARG A 879 -10.26 -11.47 -25.03
C ARG A 879 -9.95 -11.81 -26.49
N SER A 880 -8.67 -11.99 -26.83
CA SER A 880 -8.21 -12.44 -28.15
C SER A 880 -8.12 -13.96 -28.31
N HIS A 881 -8.29 -14.73 -27.23
CA HIS A 881 -8.13 -16.18 -27.26
C HIS A 881 -9.27 -16.86 -28.02
N LYS A 882 -8.95 -17.84 -28.88
CA LYS A 882 -9.94 -18.50 -29.76
C LYS A 882 -11.10 -19.16 -29.02
N SER A 883 -10.84 -19.63 -27.81
CA SER A 883 -11.81 -20.32 -26.94
C SER A 883 -12.58 -19.38 -26.01
N TYR A 884 -12.32 -18.07 -26.05
CA TYR A 884 -13.05 -17.07 -25.27
C TYR A 884 -14.36 -16.69 -25.97
N GLN A 885 -15.46 -16.60 -25.21
CA GLN A 885 -16.81 -16.45 -25.76
C GLN A 885 -17.39 -15.04 -25.56
N GLY A 886 -16.59 -14.07 -25.09
CA GLY A 886 -17.10 -12.75 -24.73
C GLY A 886 -17.94 -12.74 -23.45
N ASP A 887 -17.78 -13.77 -22.60
CA ASP A 887 -18.63 -14.08 -21.44
C ASP A 887 -17.96 -13.77 -20.09
N SER A 888 -16.76 -13.16 -20.13
CA SER A 888 -15.87 -12.97 -18.98
C SER A 888 -15.46 -14.27 -18.28
N VAL A 889 -15.49 -15.43 -18.94
CA VAL A 889 -15.04 -16.73 -18.40
C VAL A 889 -13.64 -17.07 -18.92
N VAL A 890 -12.80 -17.60 -18.04
CA VAL A 890 -11.47 -18.12 -18.32
C VAL A 890 -11.51 -19.64 -18.13
N SER A 891 -11.42 -20.38 -19.24
CA SER A 891 -11.41 -21.84 -19.23
C SER A 891 -10.02 -22.42 -18.90
N ASP A 892 -9.96 -23.73 -18.66
CA ASP A 892 -8.70 -24.46 -18.49
C ASP A 892 -7.69 -24.19 -19.60
N GLU A 893 -8.14 -24.22 -20.87
CA GLU A 893 -7.29 -23.98 -22.04
C GLU A 893 -6.75 -22.54 -22.08
N ILE A 894 -7.61 -21.54 -21.81
CA ILE A 894 -7.20 -20.12 -21.78
C ILE A 894 -6.16 -19.92 -20.66
N ALA A 895 -6.41 -20.46 -19.46
CA ALA A 895 -5.51 -20.34 -18.32
C ALA A 895 -4.17 -21.05 -18.57
N HIS A 896 -4.19 -22.23 -19.18
CA HIS A 896 -2.98 -22.95 -19.58
C HIS A 896 -2.15 -22.12 -20.56
N ASP A 897 -2.74 -21.67 -21.67
CA ASP A 897 -2.01 -20.94 -22.70
C ASP A 897 -1.54 -19.55 -22.22
N LEU A 898 -2.30 -18.92 -21.31
CA LEU A 898 -1.88 -17.70 -20.61
C LEU A 898 -0.67 -17.95 -19.70
N MET A 899 -0.69 -18.98 -18.85
CA MET A 899 0.41 -19.26 -17.92
C MET A 899 1.69 -19.71 -18.66
N VAL A 900 1.55 -20.42 -19.78
CA VAL A 900 2.67 -20.69 -20.70
C VAL A 900 3.20 -19.39 -21.31
N ALA A 901 2.34 -18.48 -21.76
CA ALA A 901 2.78 -17.18 -22.28
C ALA A 901 3.52 -16.35 -21.21
N CYS A 902 2.99 -16.25 -19.99
CA CYS A 902 3.65 -15.54 -18.88
C CYS A 902 5.01 -16.15 -18.52
N LYS A 903 5.14 -17.49 -18.55
CA LYS A 903 6.42 -18.19 -18.37
C LYS A 903 7.41 -17.80 -19.47
N GLU A 904 7.02 -17.89 -20.73
CA GLU A 904 7.89 -17.56 -21.87
C GLU A 904 8.35 -16.10 -21.86
N ILE A 905 7.48 -15.18 -21.42
CA ILE A 905 7.82 -13.76 -21.23
C ILE A 905 8.86 -13.60 -20.12
N GLY A 906 8.58 -14.14 -18.92
CA GLY A 906 9.49 -14.03 -17.77
C GLY A 906 10.84 -14.73 -17.96
N GLU A 907 10.89 -15.77 -18.79
CA GLU A 907 12.13 -16.45 -19.21
C GLU A 907 12.82 -15.80 -20.42
N GLY A 908 12.23 -14.80 -21.06
CA GLY A 908 12.79 -14.12 -22.24
C GLY A 908 12.74 -14.93 -23.54
N THR A 909 11.92 -15.99 -23.62
CA THR A 909 11.72 -16.78 -24.84
C THR A 909 10.58 -16.25 -25.71
N ARG A 910 9.66 -15.45 -25.15
CA ARG A 910 8.64 -14.67 -25.89
C ARG A 910 8.83 -13.17 -25.64
N HIS A 911 8.96 -12.40 -26.73
CA HIS A 911 8.93 -10.93 -26.67
C HIS A 911 7.51 -10.41 -26.84
N VAL A 912 7.13 -9.37 -26.09
CA VAL A 912 5.81 -8.73 -26.12
C VAL A 912 6.00 -7.21 -26.21
N PRO A 913 5.98 -6.62 -27.42
CA PRO A 913 6.16 -5.19 -27.62
C PRO A 913 5.16 -4.31 -26.87
N GLU A 914 3.94 -4.81 -26.65
CA GLU A 914 2.88 -4.09 -25.94
C GLU A 914 3.23 -3.81 -24.46
N ILE A 915 4.07 -4.68 -23.86
CA ILE A 915 4.56 -4.54 -22.48
C ILE A 915 5.97 -3.95 -22.46
N LEU A 916 6.85 -4.34 -23.38
CA LEU A 916 8.29 -4.08 -23.29
C LEU A 916 8.83 -3.11 -24.36
N GLY A 917 8.01 -2.73 -25.34
CA GLY A 917 8.45 -2.00 -26.52
C GLY A 917 9.58 -2.74 -27.23
N ASP A 918 10.74 -2.11 -27.30
CA ASP A 918 11.96 -2.63 -27.94
C ASP A 918 12.87 -3.40 -26.97
N ILE A 919 12.56 -3.41 -25.67
CA ILE A 919 13.38 -4.02 -24.63
C ILE A 919 13.26 -5.55 -24.68
N ARG A 920 14.27 -6.21 -25.23
CA ARG A 920 14.32 -7.68 -25.29
C ARG A 920 14.95 -8.24 -24.02
N ILE A 921 14.26 -9.21 -23.41
CA ILE A 921 14.78 -9.96 -22.26
C ILE A 921 15.68 -11.09 -22.76
N ASP A 922 16.93 -11.11 -22.30
CA ASP A 922 17.85 -12.21 -22.61
C ASP A 922 17.32 -13.55 -22.06
N PRO A 923 17.25 -14.62 -22.87
CA PRO A 923 16.75 -15.92 -22.45
C PRO A 923 17.43 -16.48 -21.19
N ILE A 924 16.62 -16.90 -20.22
CA ILE A 924 17.08 -17.45 -18.95
C ILE A 924 17.14 -18.98 -19.05
N THR A 925 18.29 -19.53 -18.64
CA THR A 925 18.50 -20.98 -18.53
C THR A 925 19.17 -21.29 -17.19
N THR A 926 19.09 -22.55 -16.75
CA THR A 926 19.73 -23.04 -15.52
C THR A 926 21.27 -22.98 -15.57
N ALA A 927 21.87 -22.67 -16.72
CA ALA A 927 23.31 -22.49 -16.87
C ALA A 927 23.81 -21.29 -16.04
N GLY A 928 24.77 -21.57 -15.14
CA GLY A 928 25.31 -20.56 -14.21
C GLY A 928 24.33 -20.15 -13.10
N ALA A 929 23.37 -21.02 -12.72
CA ALA A 929 22.56 -20.83 -11.52
C ALA A 929 23.39 -20.95 -10.22
N TYR A 930 24.46 -21.76 -10.28
CA TYR A 930 25.45 -21.97 -9.23
C TYR A 930 26.84 -21.96 -9.89
N ASP A 931 27.85 -21.47 -9.18
CA ASP A 931 29.24 -21.53 -9.65
C ASP A 931 29.75 -22.99 -9.60
N VAL A 932 30.95 -23.24 -10.13
CA VAL A 932 31.63 -24.53 -9.98
C VAL A 932 32.97 -24.30 -9.32
N LYS A 933 33.18 -24.89 -8.15
CA LYS A 933 34.43 -24.78 -7.41
C LYS A 933 35.57 -25.42 -8.23
N LEU A 934 36.67 -24.68 -8.39
CA LEU A 934 37.90 -25.21 -8.96
C LEU A 934 38.57 -26.16 -7.95
N GLU A 935 38.07 -27.40 -7.88
CA GLU A 935 38.61 -28.41 -6.98
C GLU A 935 40.00 -28.91 -7.41
N SER A 936 40.96 -28.81 -6.49
CA SER A 936 42.28 -29.42 -6.60
C SER A 936 42.34 -30.87 -6.10
N ARG A 937 41.21 -31.44 -5.65
CA ARG A 937 41.15 -32.80 -5.13
C ARG A 937 41.36 -33.81 -6.27
N ARG A 938 42.36 -34.68 -6.14
CA ARG A 938 42.65 -35.72 -7.13
C ARG A 938 41.45 -36.65 -7.32
N ILE A 939 40.88 -36.66 -8.53
CA ILE A 939 39.84 -37.60 -8.94
C ILE A 939 40.39 -39.02 -9.11
N ARG A 940 39.51 -40.03 -9.00
CA ARG A 940 39.87 -41.45 -9.23
C ARG A 940 40.35 -41.66 -10.67
N ASN A 941 41.41 -42.46 -10.86
CA ASN A 941 42.03 -42.70 -12.17
C ASN A 941 41.01 -43.20 -13.22
N GLU A 942 40.04 -44.04 -12.84
CA GLU A 942 38.96 -44.51 -13.72
C GLU A 942 38.10 -43.36 -14.26
N HIS A 943 37.72 -42.43 -13.37
CA HIS A 943 36.94 -41.25 -13.72
C HIS A 943 37.76 -40.30 -14.60
N LEU A 944 39.05 -40.12 -14.29
CA LEU A 944 39.98 -39.35 -15.12
C LEU A 944 40.09 -39.93 -16.54
N LEU A 945 40.28 -41.24 -16.67
CA LEU A 945 40.31 -41.91 -17.98
C LEU A 945 38.98 -41.80 -18.72
N GLY A 946 37.84 -41.90 -18.03
CA GLY A 946 36.52 -41.67 -18.61
C GLY A 946 36.32 -40.23 -19.11
N VAL A 947 36.75 -39.23 -18.35
CA VAL A 947 36.76 -37.82 -18.76
C VAL A 947 37.66 -37.62 -19.98
N LEU A 948 38.92 -38.08 -19.91
CA LEU A 948 39.90 -37.92 -20.99
C LEU A 948 39.42 -38.59 -22.29
N ARG A 949 38.84 -39.80 -22.23
CA ARG A 949 38.26 -40.48 -23.41
C ARG A 949 37.14 -39.66 -24.07
N ARG A 950 36.28 -39.01 -23.29
CA ARG A 950 35.25 -38.10 -23.83
C ARG A 950 35.86 -36.87 -24.51
N TYR A 951 37.01 -36.39 -24.04
CA TYR A 951 37.74 -35.28 -24.65
C TYR A 951 38.51 -35.70 -25.91
N THR A 952 39.16 -36.86 -25.94
CA THR A 952 39.87 -37.38 -27.13
C THR A 952 38.93 -37.70 -28.30
N ASN A 953 37.65 -37.94 -28.02
CA ASN A 953 36.62 -38.20 -29.04
C ASN A 953 35.99 -36.91 -29.61
N ARG A 954 36.38 -35.72 -29.13
CA ARG A 954 35.98 -34.45 -29.78
C ARG A 954 36.79 -34.28 -31.08
N LYS A 955 36.18 -33.71 -32.12
CA LYS A 955 36.91 -33.27 -33.33
C LYS A 955 38.09 -32.39 -32.88
N SER A 956 39.29 -32.67 -33.37
CA SER A 956 40.48 -31.94 -32.94
C SER A 956 40.43 -30.48 -33.39
N PHE A 957 41.05 -29.61 -32.60
CA PHE A 957 41.31 -28.21 -32.96
C PHE A 957 42.17 -28.05 -34.23
N SER A 958 42.77 -29.13 -34.74
CA SER A 958 43.67 -29.13 -35.91
C SER A 958 43.00 -29.34 -37.27
N SER A 959 41.67 -29.26 -37.37
CA SER A 959 40.94 -29.44 -38.64
C SER A 959 40.83 -28.17 -39.50
N HIS A 960 41.78 -27.23 -39.37
CA HIS A 960 41.91 -26.02 -40.20
C HIS A 960 43.34 -25.84 -40.75
N SER A 961 43.90 -26.91 -41.32
CA SER A 961 45.10 -26.83 -42.17
C SER A 961 45.06 -27.94 -43.22
N GLY A 962 44.62 -27.61 -44.45
CA GLY A 962 44.69 -28.54 -45.58
C GLY A 962 43.50 -28.56 -46.54
N VAL A 963 43.24 -27.46 -47.23
CA VAL A 963 42.88 -27.50 -48.67
C VAL A 963 43.87 -26.58 -49.38
N ALA A 964 44.34 -27.02 -50.55
CA ALA A 964 45.54 -26.55 -51.23
C ALA A 964 45.41 -25.18 -51.92
#